data_AF-A0AAW4X2F8-F1
#
_entry.id   AF-A0AAW4X2F8-F1
#
_cell.length_a   1.000
_cell.length_b   1.000
_cell.length_c   1.000
_cell.angle_alpha   90.00
_cell.angle_beta   90.00
_cell.angle_gamma   90.00
#
_symmetry.space_group_name_H-M   'P 1'
#
loop_
_entity.id
_entity.type
_entity.pdbx_description
1 polymer ?
#
loop_
_entity_poly.entity_id
_entity_poly.type
_entity_poly.pdbx_seq_one_letter_code
_entity_poly.pdbx_strand_id
1 'polypeptide(L)'
;MFLDIPAILAAASTGAVTGYLTNNLALKMIFKKYGPFGGVVIKTRDEFIESISELVERDIINHATLKEEFSKPEFKKNLNKTVKDLLKFHLYQRSKAEKLAEFPAWEKNYQLSTKYLAERLAQYFDNLSLELGKNYQMVDLIDEKGLTEIIENFYFDFIEAVESNKLFKKILFDIYVEIKNKKLSTLLTEESKAELSDFLKTFAAEINRAYSSEEDKAALKASLNNLLNLEKISSSLIEKIKKIKIEELFKAEASLEEFRRKDEFQNIIKGIIANFKVEIENSDLKIADLISPQLEKNIEEDLKLILIQSKAEIINFIRANEAEIEEFIFRAVEEEIELSSGFKAMSRSAIYNKYQENIDEYGRPVDLIINYLNDSLSKENNDLINKILNQIKTKNIALLSSFIKTDITAKKIEAYFFNFLKENKAKSLEDIFSQDFFDNQNLESKLFELLFVFIQNTLSDQELLELFIENIFDLPLERLIKTEHFSQKAAFLEKILLDNLKNNSLFIELLFNYINNNALVDLNKYIKNNPNNISEQLENKFLDLESEIGSKELRDLYKNFTKDKKNILKLSDELCAFLYNYLPEVVEGSIAQTASANLKQLSDQEVQTAIEEFIGKELKPITYLGALLGAAAGVIFNLTGAESALMAASPVWVDYLSSALLYGSVGWLTNVLAIWMIFNPYQEKYIASFKVPFTPGVVAKNRNRFADSMGSFVEKELLKANSAADLIENNRKEITDKGLQFFKDQDYQLLFNLLKKKDSLIADALLNFSAEQISEAKTKIYLQKYINSMLNDILENEIKAINLEKISSEILDHNREKINFSTAQLGQDLFSVEKLANALAGEYTLSLSSNRFKEIISDKKIFPFAKYLLPQLFKLDLRLDLNDLLFPYLVENKTGLIEAAKGLLYEQEENILQKLKFKKDELIELEKSKEGGLLKNTIISGAILMADLDGFIDSVGRKIFNQFLPEFLEDKDQELKSYLEKHLNNLREEELASLSSFNFSASAEYFFASDKGEKFLNDLIFLNETEIEKLAQNLLKAENKELFNFNFEVNKLELEKFIKNQFSLEQKLKLLVDLKNIFSEQKIKKEIKYLINNEQLAKAEERWGAFAAELSLANKNYISSQAIAKITDNLSSSLEKDDFYNNVHAETKDLVVDFINYLEKEMDRESLNYLLELFLQSGIDSLIVNSEEIVESLELKELTAAEIRKMDPAEIESTFNSFAGHYFNQLKQYGWFGGIFGLLQLLLRTFIL
;
A
#
# COMPACT_ATOMS: atom_id res chain seq x y z
N MET A 1 118.35 28.01 -90.17
CA MET A 1 118.78 26.66 -90.56
C MET A 1 117.60 25.74 -90.27
N PHE A 2 117.23 24.87 -91.21
CA PHE A 2 115.99 24.08 -91.20
C PHE A 2 115.70 23.40 -89.86
N LEU A 3 114.44 23.43 -89.40
CA LEU A 3 113.95 22.55 -88.32
C LEU A 3 114.27 21.10 -88.71
N ASP A 4 114.96 20.37 -87.83
CA ASP A 4 115.28 18.95 -88.02
C ASP A 4 114.02 18.11 -87.76
N ILE A 5 113.10 18.13 -88.73
CA ILE A 5 111.82 17.42 -88.69
C ILE A 5 112.00 15.93 -88.32
N PRO A 6 113.01 15.20 -88.86
CA PRO A 6 113.31 13.83 -88.42
C PRO A 6 113.61 13.71 -86.91
N ALA A 7 114.43 14.60 -86.35
CA ALA A 7 114.77 14.57 -84.92
C ALA A 7 113.54 14.87 -84.03
N ILE A 8 112.68 15.80 -84.45
CA ILE A 8 111.43 16.12 -83.76
C ILE A 8 110.44 14.94 -83.82
N LEU A 9 110.29 14.30 -84.98
CA LEU A 9 109.44 13.12 -85.15
C LEU A 9 109.94 11.90 -84.36
N ALA A 10 111.26 11.70 -84.30
CA ALA A 10 111.87 10.66 -83.49
C ALA A 10 111.62 10.92 -81.99
N ALA A 11 111.85 12.15 -81.51
CA ALA A 11 111.59 12.54 -80.12
C ALA A 11 110.10 12.42 -79.74
N ALA A 12 109.19 12.80 -80.65
CA ALA A 12 107.75 12.62 -80.47
C ALA A 12 107.37 11.13 -80.39
N SER A 13 107.92 10.29 -81.27
CA SER A 13 107.62 8.85 -81.31
C SER A 13 108.15 8.12 -80.09
N THR A 14 109.39 8.42 -79.67
CA THR A 14 109.98 7.83 -78.46
C THR A 14 109.26 8.29 -77.21
N GLY A 15 108.92 9.59 -77.12
CA GLY A 15 108.08 10.12 -76.04
C GLY A 15 106.72 9.44 -75.98
N ALA A 16 106.09 9.18 -77.14
CA ALA A 16 104.81 8.48 -77.23
C ALA A 16 104.88 7.04 -76.73
N VAL A 17 105.91 6.29 -77.17
CA VAL A 17 106.11 4.90 -76.77
C VAL A 17 106.40 4.80 -75.26
N THR A 18 107.29 5.66 -74.74
CA THR A 18 107.62 5.69 -73.31
C THR A 18 106.42 6.06 -72.45
N GLY A 19 105.62 7.06 -72.86
CA GLY A 19 104.39 7.45 -72.18
C GLY A 19 103.32 6.36 -72.19
N TYR A 20 103.14 5.66 -73.31
CA TYR A 20 102.21 4.54 -73.42
C TYR A 20 102.64 3.36 -72.52
N LEU A 21 103.91 2.95 -72.58
CA LEU A 21 104.40 1.79 -71.84
C LEU A 21 104.41 2.03 -70.33
N THR A 22 104.82 3.22 -69.90
CA THR A 22 104.89 3.60 -68.48
C THR A 22 103.49 3.59 -67.86
N ASN A 23 102.49 4.16 -68.56
CA ASN A 23 101.11 4.22 -68.07
C ASN A 23 100.42 2.85 -68.11
N ASN A 24 100.67 2.03 -69.14
CA ASN A 24 100.11 0.69 -69.22
C ASN A 24 100.66 -0.21 -68.10
N LEU A 25 101.96 -0.12 -67.81
CA LEU A 25 102.59 -0.85 -66.73
C LEU A 25 102.07 -0.37 -65.37
N ALA A 26 101.99 0.94 -65.16
CA ALA A 26 101.42 1.54 -63.95
C ALA A 26 99.99 1.06 -63.70
N LEU A 27 99.14 1.06 -64.73
CA LEU A 27 97.76 0.57 -64.65
C LEU A 27 97.70 -0.92 -64.29
N LYS A 28 98.52 -1.76 -64.91
CA LYS A 28 98.57 -3.20 -64.58
C LYS A 28 99.09 -3.47 -63.18
N MET A 29 100.02 -2.66 -62.66
CA MET A 29 100.56 -2.81 -61.30
C MET A 29 99.54 -2.47 -60.20
N ILE A 30 98.46 -1.74 -60.50
CA ILE A 30 97.35 -1.53 -59.55
C ILE A 30 96.66 -2.86 -59.25
N PHE A 31 96.36 -3.65 -60.29
CA PHE A 31 95.60 -4.90 -60.18
C PHE A 31 96.49 -6.12 -59.93
N LYS A 32 97.68 -6.18 -60.54
CA LYS A 32 98.56 -7.37 -60.53
C LYS A 32 99.90 -7.07 -59.87
N LYS A 33 100.43 -8.05 -59.15
CA LYS A 33 101.75 -7.97 -58.50
C LYS A 33 102.85 -8.41 -59.47
N TYR A 34 103.91 -7.61 -59.59
CA TYR A 34 105.09 -7.90 -60.41
C TYR A 34 106.34 -7.81 -59.51
N GLY A 35 106.78 -8.96 -58.97
CA GLY A 35 107.89 -9.01 -58.01
C GLY A 35 107.55 -8.35 -56.67
N PRO A 36 108.42 -7.51 -56.09
CA PRO A 36 108.13 -6.80 -54.83
C PRO A 36 107.17 -5.60 -54.99
N PHE A 37 106.84 -5.21 -56.23
CA PHE A 37 106.01 -4.05 -56.54
C PHE A 37 104.64 -4.45 -57.12
N GLY A 38 103.65 -3.55 -56.99
CA GLY A 38 102.28 -3.76 -57.49
C GLY A 38 101.35 -4.56 -56.55
N GLY A 39 100.15 -4.89 -57.06
CA GLY A 39 99.08 -5.56 -56.32
C GLY A 39 98.43 -4.66 -55.26
N VAL A 40 98.18 -3.39 -55.59
CA VAL A 40 97.62 -2.40 -54.66
C VAL A 40 96.21 -2.81 -54.21
N VAL A 41 95.37 -3.25 -55.15
CA VAL A 41 93.96 -3.63 -54.91
C VAL A 41 93.83 -4.74 -53.85
N ILE A 42 94.71 -5.75 -53.88
CA ILE A 42 94.69 -6.85 -52.90
C ILE A 42 95.09 -6.34 -51.51
N LYS A 43 96.02 -5.38 -51.43
CA LYS A 43 96.49 -4.80 -50.16
C LYS A 43 95.47 -3.86 -49.52
N THR A 44 94.57 -3.26 -50.31
CA THR A 44 93.54 -2.31 -49.88
C THR A 44 92.12 -2.87 -50.06
N ARG A 45 91.97 -4.21 -50.00
CA ARG A 45 90.69 -4.92 -50.23
C ARG A 45 89.58 -4.41 -49.33
N ASP A 46 89.79 -4.44 -48.02
CA ASP A 46 88.73 -4.14 -47.05
C ASP A 46 88.36 -2.65 -47.10
N GLU A 47 89.34 -1.75 -47.26
CA GLU A 47 89.12 -0.32 -47.47
C GLU A 47 88.28 -0.04 -48.73
N PHE A 48 88.50 -0.79 -49.81
CA PHE A 48 87.69 -0.67 -51.03
C PHE A 48 86.26 -1.15 -50.82
N ILE A 49 86.07 -2.31 -50.18
CA ILE A 49 84.75 -2.88 -49.89
C ILE A 49 83.94 -1.92 -49.02
N GLU A 50 84.56 -1.35 -47.98
CA GLU A 50 83.91 -0.36 -47.11
C GLU A 50 83.53 0.90 -47.90
N SER A 51 84.49 1.49 -48.62
CA SER A 51 84.27 2.75 -49.36
C SER A 51 83.22 2.62 -50.47
N ILE A 52 83.16 1.49 -51.18
CA ILE A 52 82.18 1.28 -52.26
C ILE A 52 80.78 0.99 -51.72
N SER A 53 80.68 0.25 -50.61
CA SER A 53 79.41 -0.05 -49.96
C SER A 53 78.77 1.18 -49.33
N GLU A 54 79.56 2.01 -48.64
CA GLU A 54 79.09 3.29 -48.09
C GLU A 54 78.66 4.27 -49.18
N LEU A 55 79.41 4.34 -50.28
CA LEU A 55 79.07 5.19 -51.42
C LEU A 55 77.75 4.77 -52.06
N VAL A 56 77.54 3.46 -52.24
CA VAL A 56 76.32 2.95 -52.87
C VAL A 56 75.12 3.29 -52.01
N GLU A 57 75.20 3.15 -50.70
CA GLU A 57 74.11 3.56 -49.83
C GLU A 57 73.93 5.09 -49.80
N ARG A 58 75.01 5.88 -49.66
CA ARG A 58 74.91 7.33 -49.51
C ARG A 58 74.43 8.02 -50.80
N ASP A 59 75.03 7.68 -51.93
CA ASP A 59 74.95 8.47 -53.17
C ASP A 59 74.12 7.81 -54.29
N ILE A 60 73.72 6.54 -54.15
CA ILE A 60 73.06 5.77 -55.24
C ILE A 60 71.73 5.14 -54.80
N ILE A 61 71.73 4.29 -53.78
CA ILE A 61 70.58 3.55 -53.28
C ILE A 61 70.37 3.93 -51.81
N ASN A 62 69.61 5.01 -51.58
CA ASN A 62 69.28 5.54 -50.25
C ASN A 62 67.75 5.56 -50.03
N HIS A 63 67.32 5.98 -48.85
CA HIS A 63 65.90 6.07 -48.47
C HIS A 63 65.07 6.88 -49.48
N ALA A 64 65.63 7.92 -50.10
CA ALA A 64 64.92 8.80 -51.02
C ALA A 64 64.73 8.15 -52.39
N THR A 65 65.76 7.47 -52.92
CA THR A 65 65.68 6.77 -54.21
C THR A 65 64.80 5.53 -54.12
N LEU A 66 64.89 4.76 -53.02
CA LEU A 66 64.04 3.59 -52.78
C LEU A 66 62.56 3.91 -52.60
N LYS A 67 62.22 5.09 -52.07
CA LYS A 67 60.81 5.50 -51.89
C LYS A 67 60.03 5.60 -53.21
N GLU A 68 60.70 6.04 -54.27
CA GLU A 68 60.14 6.07 -55.63
C GLU A 68 59.94 4.64 -56.17
N GLU A 69 60.92 3.77 -55.95
CA GLU A 69 60.88 2.37 -56.38
C GLU A 69 59.81 1.54 -55.67
N PHE A 70 59.67 1.71 -54.34
CA PHE A 70 58.61 1.04 -53.58
C PHE A 70 57.20 1.46 -54.01
N SER A 71 57.09 2.57 -54.73
CA SER A 71 55.82 3.05 -55.26
C SER A 71 55.43 2.41 -56.61
N LYS A 72 56.35 1.70 -57.29
CA LYS A 72 56.12 1.07 -58.59
C LYS A 72 55.10 -0.09 -58.50
N PRO A 73 54.25 -0.31 -59.52
CA PRO A 73 53.21 -1.34 -59.50
C PRO A 73 53.74 -2.77 -59.28
N GLU A 74 54.92 -3.08 -59.82
CA GLU A 74 55.52 -4.42 -59.75
C GLU A 74 56.00 -4.75 -58.33
N PHE A 75 56.75 -3.84 -57.71
CA PHE A 75 57.12 -3.93 -56.30
C PHE A 75 55.89 -4.05 -55.40
N LYS A 76 54.86 -3.21 -55.62
CA LYS A 76 53.63 -3.25 -54.82
C LYS A 76 52.89 -4.59 -54.92
N LYS A 77 52.87 -5.18 -56.11
CA LYS A 77 52.26 -6.49 -56.35
C LYS A 77 53.01 -7.59 -55.60
N ASN A 78 54.34 -7.59 -55.68
CA ASN A 78 55.20 -8.58 -55.03
C ASN A 78 55.15 -8.43 -53.50
N LEU A 79 55.18 -7.20 -52.97
CA LEU A 79 55.02 -6.95 -51.53
C LEU A 79 53.65 -7.41 -51.01
N ASN A 80 52.57 -7.17 -51.76
CA ASN A 80 51.23 -7.64 -51.39
C ASN A 80 51.15 -9.18 -51.37
N LYS A 81 51.80 -9.86 -52.32
CA LYS A 81 51.94 -11.32 -52.30
C LYS A 81 52.68 -11.77 -51.03
N THR A 82 53.81 -11.14 -50.69
CA THR A 82 54.55 -11.43 -49.44
C THR A 82 53.69 -11.25 -48.20
N VAL A 83 53.00 -10.11 -48.05
CA VAL A 83 52.13 -9.87 -46.88
C VAL A 83 50.97 -10.88 -46.80
N LYS A 84 50.42 -11.32 -47.95
CA LYS A 84 49.41 -12.38 -47.97
C LYS A 84 49.96 -13.74 -47.54
N ASP A 85 51.16 -14.09 -47.98
CA ASP A 85 51.80 -15.34 -47.60
C ASP A 85 52.19 -15.36 -46.12
N LEU A 86 52.65 -14.21 -45.57
CA LEU A 86 52.80 -13.98 -44.14
C LEU A 86 51.54 -14.38 -43.38
N LEU A 87 50.41 -13.73 -43.69
CA LEU A 87 49.16 -13.89 -42.94
C LEU A 87 48.57 -15.30 -43.09
N LYS A 88 48.72 -15.91 -44.27
CA LYS A 88 48.10 -17.18 -44.60
C LYS A 88 48.91 -18.40 -44.16
N PHE A 89 50.24 -18.32 -44.25
CA PHE A 89 51.11 -19.49 -44.08
C PHE A 89 52.13 -19.30 -42.98
N HIS A 90 52.94 -18.24 -43.01
CA HIS A 90 54.11 -18.13 -42.12
C HIS A 90 53.75 -17.77 -40.68
N LEU A 91 52.77 -16.88 -40.46
CA LEU A 91 52.25 -16.60 -39.13
C LEU A 91 51.61 -17.86 -38.52
N TYR A 92 50.83 -18.58 -39.32
CA TYR A 92 50.19 -19.83 -38.93
C TYR A 92 51.17 -20.92 -38.52
N GLN A 93 52.28 -21.07 -39.26
CA GLN A 93 53.32 -22.04 -38.96
C GLN A 93 54.03 -21.72 -37.64
N ARG A 94 54.46 -20.45 -37.43
CA ARG A 94 55.17 -20.07 -36.21
C ARG A 94 54.29 -20.13 -34.97
N SER A 95 53.03 -19.74 -35.06
CA SER A 95 52.13 -19.70 -33.91
C SER A 95 51.41 -21.03 -33.61
N LYS A 96 51.78 -22.13 -34.28
CA LYS A 96 51.13 -23.44 -34.12
C LYS A 96 51.62 -24.22 -32.90
N ALA A 97 52.89 -24.05 -32.52
CA ALA A 97 53.52 -24.86 -31.48
C ALA A 97 53.38 -24.29 -30.06
N GLU A 98 52.95 -23.04 -29.95
CA GLU A 98 52.94 -22.28 -28.69
C GLU A 98 51.53 -22.15 -28.14
N LYS A 99 51.38 -22.46 -26.86
CA LYS A 99 50.13 -22.26 -26.13
C LYS A 99 50.02 -20.83 -25.63
N LEU A 100 48.80 -20.32 -25.49
CA LEU A 100 48.57 -18.98 -24.95
C LEU A 100 49.13 -18.81 -23.53
N ALA A 101 49.07 -19.84 -22.69
CA ALA A 101 49.64 -19.82 -21.34
C ALA A 101 51.18 -19.72 -21.30
N GLU A 102 51.87 -20.02 -22.41
CA GLU A 102 53.33 -19.95 -22.51
C GLU A 102 53.82 -18.53 -22.87
N PHE A 103 52.87 -17.63 -23.16
CA PHE A 103 53.14 -16.25 -23.50
C PHE A 103 53.71 -15.47 -22.29
N PRO A 104 54.75 -14.62 -22.47
CA PRO A 104 55.27 -13.80 -21.38
C PRO A 104 54.16 -13.01 -20.69
N ALA A 105 54.18 -12.98 -19.36
CA ALA A 105 53.18 -12.32 -18.53
C ALA A 105 51.70 -12.67 -18.87
N TRP A 106 51.42 -13.89 -19.36
CA TRP A 106 50.07 -14.35 -19.69
C TRP A 106 49.07 -14.10 -18.55
N GLU A 107 49.33 -14.64 -17.36
CA GLU A 107 48.44 -14.53 -16.20
C GLU A 107 48.12 -13.06 -15.86
N LYS A 108 49.17 -12.22 -15.80
CA LYS A 108 49.04 -10.78 -15.53
C LYS A 108 48.19 -10.09 -16.59
N ASN A 109 48.46 -10.30 -17.87
CA ASN A 109 47.70 -9.68 -18.96
C ASN A 109 46.26 -10.20 -19.03
N TYR A 110 46.05 -11.49 -18.77
CA TYR A 110 44.74 -12.11 -18.78
C TYR A 110 43.87 -11.58 -17.64
N GLN A 111 44.40 -11.51 -16.41
CA GLN A 111 43.71 -10.94 -15.26
C GLN A 111 43.39 -9.46 -15.45
N LEU A 112 44.34 -8.65 -15.94
CA LEU A 112 44.12 -7.23 -16.24
C LEU A 112 43.03 -7.03 -17.30
N SER A 113 43.03 -7.85 -18.36
CA SER A 113 42.04 -7.80 -19.43
C SER A 113 40.68 -8.26 -18.95
N THR A 114 40.64 -9.35 -18.17
CA THR A 114 39.43 -9.94 -17.59
C THR A 114 38.69 -8.94 -16.72
N LYS A 115 39.40 -8.30 -15.78
CA LYS A 115 38.82 -7.30 -14.90
C LYS A 115 38.25 -6.11 -15.68
N TYR A 116 39.04 -5.55 -16.60
CA TYR A 116 38.62 -4.39 -17.38
C TYR A 116 37.42 -4.70 -18.28
N LEU A 117 37.47 -5.83 -19.01
CA LEU A 117 36.38 -6.26 -19.88
C LEU A 117 35.11 -6.58 -19.08
N ALA A 118 35.21 -7.19 -17.91
CA ALA A 118 34.04 -7.47 -17.08
C ALA A 118 33.28 -6.18 -16.68
N GLU A 119 34.02 -5.14 -16.27
CA GLU A 119 33.44 -3.83 -15.92
C GLU A 119 32.79 -3.15 -17.13
N ARG A 120 33.47 -3.17 -18.29
CA ARG A 120 32.95 -2.55 -19.52
C ARG A 120 31.81 -3.32 -20.16
N LEU A 121 31.84 -4.65 -20.11
CA LEU A 121 30.77 -5.50 -20.63
C LEU A 121 29.47 -5.32 -19.85
N ALA A 122 29.51 -5.04 -18.55
CA ALA A 122 28.31 -4.71 -17.79
C ALA A 122 27.61 -3.45 -18.33
N GLN A 123 28.38 -2.41 -18.69
CA GLN A 123 27.84 -1.19 -19.33
C GLN A 123 27.35 -1.46 -20.75
N TYR A 124 28.10 -2.24 -21.53
CA TYR A 124 27.71 -2.67 -22.86
C TYR A 124 26.39 -3.45 -22.84
N PHE A 125 26.18 -4.35 -21.86
CA PHE A 125 24.93 -5.09 -21.72
C PHE A 125 23.73 -4.21 -21.33
N ASP A 126 23.93 -3.10 -20.62
CA ASP A 126 22.87 -2.10 -20.40
C ASP A 126 22.42 -1.51 -21.75
N ASN A 127 23.36 -1.01 -22.56
CA ASN A 127 23.05 -0.45 -23.88
C ASN A 127 22.40 -1.49 -24.81
N LEU A 128 22.91 -2.73 -24.83
CA LEU A 128 22.34 -3.81 -25.64
C LEU A 128 20.92 -4.18 -25.24
N SER A 129 20.66 -4.33 -23.94
CA SER A 129 19.33 -4.69 -23.45
C SER A 129 18.32 -3.56 -23.68
N LEU A 130 18.77 -2.30 -23.62
CA LEU A 130 17.96 -1.15 -23.99
C LEU A 130 17.58 -1.17 -25.48
N GLU A 131 18.55 -1.41 -26.37
CA GLU A 131 18.28 -1.53 -27.81
C GLU A 131 17.40 -2.74 -28.14
N LEU A 132 17.56 -3.85 -27.42
CA LEU A 132 16.71 -5.03 -27.56
C LEU A 132 15.26 -4.71 -27.20
N GLY A 133 15.03 -4.03 -26.07
CA GLY A 133 13.69 -3.64 -25.62
C GLY A 133 13.00 -2.55 -26.46
N LYS A 134 13.75 -1.78 -27.26
CA LYS A 134 13.18 -0.82 -28.22
C LYS A 134 12.69 -1.48 -29.50
N ASN A 135 13.36 -2.53 -29.94
CA ASN A 135 13.16 -3.12 -31.27
C ASN A 135 12.33 -4.42 -31.24
N TYR A 136 12.22 -5.08 -30.09
CA TYR A 136 11.53 -6.37 -29.96
C TYR A 136 10.60 -6.37 -28.75
N GLN A 137 9.56 -7.19 -28.84
CA GLN A 137 8.72 -7.65 -27.74
C GLN A 137 9.08 -9.09 -27.39
N MET A 138 8.63 -9.58 -26.24
CA MET A 138 8.95 -10.95 -25.83
C MET A 138 8.42 -12.00 -26.83
N VAL A 139 7.25 -11.74 -27.43
CA VAL A 139 6.63 -12.59 -28.47
C VAL A 139 7.49 -12.72 -29.72
N ASP A 140 8.29 -11.70 -30.05
CA ASP A 140 9.20 -11.76 -31.20
C ASP A 140 10.37 -12.74 -30.97
N LEU A 141 10.69 -13.02 -29.69
CA LEU A 141 11.78 -13.92 -29.32
C LEU A 141 11.32 -15.37 -29.07
N ILE A 142 10.11 -15.58 -28.57
CA ILE A 142 9.64 -16.91 -28.13
C ILE A 142 8.36 -17.41 -28.81
N ASP A 143 7.68 -16.55 -29.56
CA ASP A 143 6.32 -16.69 -30.10
C ASP A 143 5.18 -16.71 -29.07
N GLU A 144 3.96 -16.42 -29.55
CA GLU A 144 2.77 -16.24 -28.70
C GLU A 144 2.43 -17.52 -27.94
N LYS A 145 2.62 -18.67 -28.59
CA LYS A 145 2.36 -19.97 -27.97
C LYS A 145 3.34 -20.26 -26.84
N GLY A 146 4.63 -20.01 -27.06
CA GLY A 146 5.68 -20.21 -26.06
C GLY A 146 5.53 -19.27 -24.87
N LEU A 147 5.17 -18.01 -25.11
CA LEU A 147 4.92 -17.05 -24.03
C LEU A 147 3.67 -17.41 -23.22
N THR A 148 2.60 -17.84 -23.90
CA THR A 148 1.36 -18.28 -23.23
C THR A 148 1.63 -19.48 -22.31
N GLU A 149 2.38 -20.48 -22.77
CA GLU A 149 2.72 -21.67 -21.97
C GLU A 149 3.49 -21.30 -20.69
N ILE A 150 4.44 -20.35 -20.77
CA ILE A 150 5.18 -19.87 -19.59
C ILE A 150 4.23 -19.21 -18.59
N ILE A 151 3.33 -18.36 -19.07
CA ILE A 151 2.41 -17.60 -18.23
C ILE A 151 1.36 -18.51 -17.61
N GLU A 152 0.83 -19.48 -18.34
CA GLU A 152 -0.12 -20.46 -17.81
C GLU A 152 0.52 -21.33 -16.72
N ASN A 153 1.75 -21.82 -16.94
CA ASN A 153 2.47 -22.62 -15.96
C ASN A 153 2.79 -21.80 -14.69
N PHE A 154 3.24 -20.56 -14.87
CA PHE A 154 3.46 -19.64 -13.76
C PHE A 154 2.16 -19.33 -13.02
N TYR A 155 1.07 -19.07 -13.75
CA TYR A 155 -0.23 -18.78 -13.19
C TYR A 155 -0.76 -19.94 -12.35
N PHE A 156 -0.62 -21.17 -12.83
CA PHE A 156 -1.01 -22.37 -12.09
C PHE A 156 -0.30 -22.46 -10.73
N ASP A 157 1.01 -22.26 -10.72
CA ASP A 157 1.82 -22.30 -9.50
C ASP A 157 1.53 -21.14 -8.55
N PHE A 158 1.30 -19.95 -9.11
CA PHE A 158 0.84 -18.80 -8.33
C PHE A 158 -0.49 -19.11 -7.63
N ILE A 159 -1.46 -19.70 -8.34
CA ILE A 159 -2.74 -20.10 -7.76
C ILE A 159 -2.56 -21.18 -6.68
N GLU A 160 -1.68 -22.16 -6.89
CA GLU A 160 -1.34 -23.16 -5.88
C GLU A 160 -0.72 -22.52 -4.63
N ALA A 161 0.14 -21.50 -4.80
CA ALA A 161 0.73 -20.76 -3.70
C ALA A 161 -0.32 -19.95 -2.91
N VAL A 162 -1.28 -19.33 -3.60
CA VAL A 162 -2.41 -18.61 -2.97
C VAL A 162 -3.33 -19.57 -2.20
N GLU A 163 -3.64 -20.73 -2.77
CA GLU A 163 -4.49 -21.76 -2.16
C GLU A 163 -3.82 -22.40 -0.92
N SER A 164 -2.56 -22.80 -1.04
CA SER A 164 -1.81 -23.43 0.06
C SER A 164 -1.61 -22.51 1.27
N ASN A 165 -1.40 -21.21 1.04
CA ASN A 165 -1.24 -20.20 2.10
C ASN A 165 -2.57 -19.74 2.73
N LYS A 166 -3.71 -20.17 2.17
CA LYS A 166 -5.06 -19.75 2.55
C LYS A 166 -5.20 -18.22 2.56
N LEU A 167 -4.60 -17.57 1.56
CA LEU A 167 -4.45 -16.11 1.53
C LEU A 167 -5.80 -15.41 1.57
N PHE A 168 -6.73 -15.80 0.69
CA PHE A 168 -8.05 -15.17 0.63
C PHE A 168 -8.84 -15.41 1.91
N LYS A 169 -8.77 -16.60 2.49
CA LYS A 169 -9.43 -16.84 3.78
C LYS A 169 -8.86 -15.97 4.90
N LYS A 170 -7.53 -15.79 4.97
CA LYS A 170 -6.89 -14.89 5.94
C LYS A 170 -7.32 -13.44 5.73
N ILE A 171 -7.26 -12.94 4.49
CA ILE A 171 -7.68 -11.57 4.16
C ILE A 171 -9.16 -11.35 4.51
N LEU A 172 -10.05 -12.27 4.13
CA LEU A 172 -11.47 -12.18 4.45
C LEU A 172 -11.72 -12.20 5.96
N PHE A 173 -11.02 -13.07 6.69
CA PHE A 173 -11.15 -13.18 8.14
C PHE A 173 -10.65 -11.94 8.87
N ASP A 174 -9.51 -11.38 8.45
CA ASP A 174 -8.94 -10.17 9.02
C ASP A 174 -9.86 -8.96 8.78
N ILE A 175 -10.38 -8.79 7.54
CA ILE A 175 -11.37 -7.74 7.23
C ILE A 175 -12.58 -7.89 8.17
N TYR A 176 -13.12 -9.10 8.31
CA TYR A 176 -14.23 -9.35 9.21
C TYR A 176 -13.88 -9.01 10.67
N VAL A 177 -12.70 -9.39 11.17
CA VAL A 177 -12.26 -9.07 12.53
C VAL A 177 -12.23 -7.57 12.79
N GLU A 178 -11.88 -6.75 11.79
CA GLU A 178 -11.89 -5.29 11.92
C GLU A 178 -13.30 -4.69 11.91
N ILE A 179 -14.20 -5.20 11.08
CA ILE A 179 -15.55 -4.64 10.94
C ILE A 179 -16.57 -5.24 11.90
N LYS A 180 -16.28 -6.38 12.55
CA LYS A 180 -17.24 -7.10 13.41
C LYS A 180 -17.80 -6.27 14.56
N ASN A 181 -17.03 -5.31 15.07
CA ASN A 181 -17.44 -4.42 16.16
C ASN A 181 -18.06 -3.09 15.66
N LYS A 182 -18.03 -2.82 14.36
CA LYS A 182 -18.61 -1.61 13.77
C LYS A 182 -20.13 -1.76 13.68
N LYS A 183 -20.84 -0.65 13.90
CA LYS A 183 -22.31 -0.57 13.83
C LYS A 183 -22.79 -0.86 12.40
N LEU A 184 -23.92 -1.54 12.25
CA LEU A 184 -24.57 -1.77 10.96
C LEU A 184 -24.82 -0.46 10.18
N SER A 185 -25.20 0.61 10.88
CA SER A 185 -25.34 1.96 10.32
C SER A 185 -24.07 2.50 9.66
N THR A 186 -22.90 2.04 10.06
CA THR A 186 -21.62 2.52 9.47
C THR A 186 -21.16 1.66 8.31
N LEU A 187 -21.66 0.43 8.24
CA LEU A 187 -21.26 -0.58 7.25
C LEU A 187 -22.20 -0.65 6.05
N LEU A 188 -23.44 -0.14 6.20
CA LEU A 188 -24.47 -0.12 5.17
C LEU A 188 -24.52 1.23 4.44
N THR A 189 -24.77 1.21 3.12
CA THR A 189 -25.12 2.39 2.32
C THR A 189 -26.48 2.96 2.73
N GLU A 190 -26.70 4.26 2.48
CA GLU A 190 -27.99 4.93 2.78
C GLU A 190 -29.18 4.27 2.06
N GLU A 191 -28.98 3.75 0.85
CA GLU A 191 -29.97 2.99 0.09
C GLU A 191 -30.33 1.67 0.82
N SER A 192 -29.33 0.90 1.26
CA SER A 192 -29.55 -0.35 2.00
C SER A 192 -30.14 -0.12 3.40
N LYS A 193 -29.83 0.99 4.06
CA LYS A 193 -30.51 1.39 5.31
C LYS A 193 -31.97 1.68 5.08
N ALA A 194 -32.30 2.44 4.04
CA ALA A 194 -33.69 2.75 3.71
C ALA A 194 -34.51 1.48 3.41
N GLU A 195 -33.93 0.54 2.65
CA GLU A 195 -34.62 -0.71 2.31
C GLU A 195 -34.76 -1.67 3.50
N LEU A 196 -33.73 -1.82 4.34
CA LEU A 196 -33.84 -2.63 5.55
C LEU A 196 -34.84 -2.00 6.53
N SER A 197 -34.87 -0.66 6.62
CA SER A 197 -35.89 0.06 7.36
C SER A 197 -37.29 -0.22 6.81
N ASP A 198 -37.49 -0.18 5.50
CA ASP A 198 -38.78 -0.48 4.86
C ASP A 198 -39.21 -1.93 5.07
N PHE A 199 -38.27 -2.86 5.02
CA PHE A 199 -38.52 -4.27 5.37
C PHE A 199 -38.98 -4.40 6.83
N LEU A 200 -38.28 -3.77 7.78
CA LEU A 200 -38.64 -3.80 9.20
C LEU A 200 -39.99 -3.12 9.46
N LYS A 201 -40.30 -2.02 8.75
CA LYS A 201 -41.61 -1.36 8.76
C LYS A 201 -42.71 -2.27 8.23
N THR A 202 -42.45 -2.98 7.13
CA THR A 202 -43.39 -3.95 6.55
C THR A 202 -43.62 -5.11 7.51
N PHE A 203 -42.55 -5.64 8.12
CA PHE A 203 -42.63 -6.71 9.11
C PHE A 203 -43.45 -6.29 10.34
N ALA A 204 -43.23 -5.08 10.87
CA ALA A 204 -44.02 -4.51 11.96
C ALA A 204 -45.49 -4.33 11.59
N ALA A 205 -45.78 -3.85 10.37
CA ALA A 205 -47.15 -3.70 9.87
C ALA A 205 -47.88 -5.04 9.75
N GLU A 206 -47.19 -6.12 9.35
CA GLU A 206 -47.76 -7.47 9.30
C GLU A 206 -48.04 -8.02 10.72
N ILE A 207 -47.16 -7.79 11.69
CA ILE A 207 -47.41 -8.14 13.12
C ILE A 207 -48.64 -7.38 13.65
N ASN A 208 -48.76 -6.10 13.31
CA ASN A 208 -49.87 -5.27 13.76
C ASN A 208 -51.21 -5.68 13.12
N ARG A 209 -51.21 -6.11 11.85
CA ARG A 209 -52.41 -6.67 11.19
C ARG A 209 -52.90 -7.96 11.84
N ALA A 210 -51.99 -8.83 12.28
CA ALA A 210 -52.35 -10.06 13.01
C ALA A 210 -53.11 -9.80 14.34
N TYR A 211 -53.12 -8.54 14.82
CA TYR A 211 -53.76 -8.11 16.06
C TYR A 211 -55.29 -7.85 15.94
N SER A 212 -55.87 -7.94 14.74
CA SER A 212 -57.21 -7.41 14.44
C SER A 212 -58.39 -8.26 14.94
N SER A 213 -58.18 -9.50 15.40
CA SER A 213 -59.24 -10.40 15.88
C SER A 213 -59.06 -10.78 17.36
N GLU A 214 -60.16 -10.92 18.12
CA GLU A 214 -60.10 -11.26 19.56
C GLU A 214 -59.53 -12.67 19.82
N GLU A 215 -59.75 -13.64 18.92
CA GLU A 215 -59.19 -15.00 19.01
C GLU A 215 -57.67 -15.01 18.73
N ASP A 216 -57.17 -14.18 17.81
CA ASP A 216 -55.74 -14.12 17.47
C ASP A 216 -54.91 -13.39 18.53
N LYS A 217 -55.53 -12.46 19.28
CA LYS A 217 -54.86 -11.65 20.31
C LYS A 217 -54.26 -12.49 21.45
N ALA A 218 -54.95 -13.55 21.87
CA ALA A 218 -54.45 -14.45 22.93
C ALA A 218 -53.29 -15.33 22.43
N ALA A 219 -53.39 -15.86 21.20
CA ALA A 219 -52.35 -16.67 20.58
C ALA A 219 -51.09 -15.84 20.27
N LEU A 220 -51.25 -14.60 19.84
CA LEU A 220 -50.17 -13.65 19.62
C LEU A 220 -49.52 -13.23 20.94
N LYS A 221 -50.31 -12.97 22.01
CA LYS A 221 -49.79 -12.75 23.38
C LYS A 221 -48.90 -13.87 23.86
N ALA A 222 -49.37 -15.12 23.74
CA ALA A 222 -48.60 -16.29 24.14
C ALA A 222 -47.33 -16.45 23.28
N SER A 223 -47.43 -16.22 21.96
CA SER A 223 -46.28 -16.34 21.06
C SER A 223 -45.24 -15.24 21.29
N LEU A 224 -45.65 -14.00 21.57
CA LEU A 224 -44.76 -12.89 21.93
C LEU A 224 -44.14 -13.08 23.33
N ASN A 225 -44.89 -13.62 24.30
CA ASN A 225 -44.33 -14.00 25.60
C ASN A 225 -43.21 -15.02 25.42
N ASN A 226 -43.44 -16.09 24.68
CA ASN A 226 -42.42 -17.12 24.46
C ASN A 226 -41.22 -16.58 23.67
N LEU A 227 -41.46 -15.67 22.71
CA LEU A 227 -40.42 -15.08 21.88
C LEU A 227 -39.47 -14.18 22.66
N LEU A 228 -40.01 -13.27 23.46
CA LEU A 228 -39.28 -12.20 24.15
C LEU A 228 -39.03 -12.52 25.63
N ASN A 229 -39.61 -13.60 26.13
CA ASN A 229 -39.67 -13.94 27.55
C ASN A 229 -40.15 -12.75 28.39
N LEU A 230 -41.34 -12.24 28.04
CA LEU A 230 -41.89 -11.02 28.65
C LEU A 230 -42.05 -11.18 30.16
N GLU A 231 -42.29 -12.40 30.68
CA GLU A 231 -42.26 -12.72 32.11
C GLU A 231 -40.89 -12.42 32.75
N LYS A 232 -39.80 -12.89 32.15
CA LYS A 232 -38.44 -12.58 32.63
C LYS A 232 -38.12 -11.09 32.52
N ILE A 233 -38.60 -10.41 31.47
CA ILE A 233 -38.47 -8.96 31.34
C ILE A 233 -39.26 -8.25 32.44
N SER A 234 -40.49 -8.64 32.74
CA SER A 234 -41.30 -8.06 33.81
C SER A 234 -40.66 -8.29 35.18
N SER A 235 -40.19 -9.49 35.47
CA SER A 235 -39.42 -9.81 36.67
C SER A 235 -38.15 -8.95 36.79
N SER A 236 -37.39 -8.79 35.69
CA SER A 236 -36.18 -7.95 35.68
C SER A 236 -36.49 -6.46 35.84
N LEU A 237 -37.59 -5.99 35.25
CA LEU A 237 -38.11 -4.64 35.42
C LEU A 237 -38.45 -4.36 36.87
N ILE A 238 -39.15 -5.27 37.55
CA ILE A 238 -39.48 -5.13 38.97
C ILE A 238 -38.22 -4.97 39.80
N GLU A 239 -37.20 -5.82 39.59
CA GLU A 239 -35.92 -5.74 40.31
C GLU A 239 -35.15 -4.43 40.06
N LYS A 240 -35.27 -3.84 38.88
CA LYS A 240 -34.64 -2.55 38.57
C LYS A 240 -35.44 -1.38 39.14
N ILE A 241 -36.77 -1.43 39.03
CA ILE A 241 -37.68 -0.42 39.58
C ILE A 241 -37.51 -0.31 41.10
N LYS A 242 -37.40 -1.45 41.81
CA LYS A 242 -37.12 -1.50 43.25
C LYS A 242 -35.92 -0.63 43.66
N LYS A 243 -34.84 -0.67 42.87
CA LYS A 243 -33.55 -0.05 43.19
C LYS A 243 -33.43 1.43 42.80
N ILE A 244 -34.41 1.99 42.09
CA ILE A 244 -34.38 3.40 41.69
C ILE A 244 -34.46 4.28 42.93
N LYS A 245 -33.59 5.29 43.02
CA LYS A 245 -33.65 6.30 44.08
C LYS A 245 -34.56 7.46 43.69
N ILE A 246 -35.22 8.07 44.68
CA ILE A 246 -36.07 9.26 44.45
C ILE A 246 -35.28 10.38 43.76
N GLU A 247 -34.01 10.61 44.13
CA GLU A 247 -33.16 11.61 43.48
C GLU A 247 -32.83 11.35 42.00
N GLU A 248 -33.00 10.12 41.50
CA GLU A 248 -32.76 9.77 40.09
C GLU A 248 -33.97 10.11 39.20
N LEU A 249 -35.16 10.24 39.78
CA LEU A 249 -36.41 10.53 39.08
C LEU A 249 -36.73 12.03 39.00
N PHE A 250 -36.55 12.73 40.11
CA PHE A 250 -36.99 14.13 40.25
C PHE A 250 -35.88 15.13 39.91
N LYS A 251 -36.26 16.31 39.39
CA LYS A 251 -35.34 17.41 39.10
C LYS A 251 -34.55 17.85 40.33
N ALA A 252 -33.46 18.57 40.11
CA ALA A 252 -32.64 19.10 41.19
C ALA A 252 -33.46 19.98 42.16
N GLU A 253 -33.07 19.95 43.43
CA GLU A 253 -33.73 20.63 44.55
C GLU A 253 -33.97 22.13 44.27
N ALA A 254 -33.04 22.79 43.57
CA ALA A 254 -33.18 24.19 43.16
C ALA A 254 -34.37 24.43 42.22
N SER A 255 -34.59 23.55 41.23
CA SER A 255 -35.71 23.67 40.28
C SER A 255 -37.05 23.34 40.93
N LEU A 256 -37.06 22.38 41.87
CA LEU A 256 -38.24 22.01 42.63
C LEU A 256 -38.68 23.13 43.59
N GLU A 257 -37.73 23.78 44.26
CA GLU A 257 -38.00 24.96 45.10
C GLU A 257 -38.45 26.18 44.28
N GLU A 258 -37.96 26.34 43.05
CA GLU A 258 -38.48 27.37 42.14
C GLU A 258 -39.94 27.11 41.74
N PHE A 259 -40.28 25.87 41.40
CA PHE A 259 -41.65 25.44 41.10
C PHE A 259 -42.61 25.66 42.28
N ARG A 260 -42.11 25.43 43.50
CA ARG A 260 -42.82 25.71 44.75
C ARG A 260 -43.05 27.21 44.98
N ARG A 261 -42.01 28.04 44.81
CA ARG A 261 -42.08 29.49 45.07
C ARG A 261 -42.97 30.27 44.11
N LYS A 262 -43.17 29.78 42.88
CA LYS A 262 -44.05 30.41 41.89
C LYS A 262 -45.54 30.09 42.11
N ASP A 263 -45.88 29.38 43.18
CA ASP A 263 -47.23 28.84 43.46
C ASP A 263 -47.78 27.94 42.33
N GLU A 264 -46.95 27.53 41.37
CA GLU A 264 -47.38 26.70 40.22
C GLU A 264 -47.80 25.30 40.66
N PHE A 265 -47.07 24.69 41.60
CA PHE A 265 -47.46 23.42 42.21
C PHE A 265 -48.84 23.54 42.87
N GLN A 266 -49.05 24.56 43.72
CA GLN A 266 -50.34 24.79 44.38
C GLN A 266 -51.46 24.99 43.35
N ASN A 267 -51.22 25.76 42.28
CA ASN A 267 -52.23 26.01 41.25
C ASN A 267 -52.66 24.72 40.54
N ILE A 268 -51.71 23.84 40.22
CA ILE A 268 -52.02 22.54 39.60
C ILE A 268 -52.80 21.64 40.58
N ILE A 269 -52.38 21.58 41.85
CA ILE A 269 -53.10 20.82 42.88
C ILE A 269 -54.51 21.37 43.13
N LYS A 270 -54.73 22.68 43.05
CA LYS A 270 -56.08 23.27 43.13
C LYS A 270 -56.99 22.79 42.01
N GLY A 271 -56.45 22.64 40.79
CA GLY A 271 -57.15 22.02 39.65
C GLY A 271 -57.57 20.58 39.97
N ILE A 272 -56.64 19.78 40.50
CA ILE A 272 -56.92 18.39 40.90
C ILE A 272 -58.00 18.31 41.98
N ILE A 273 -57.93 19.16 43.00
CA ILE A 273 -58.94 19.20 44.08
C ILE A 273 -60.31 19.65 43.55
N ALA A 274 -60.35 20.57 42.57
CA ALA A 274 -61.60 20.99 41.95
C ALA A 274 -62.23 19.83 41.17
N ASN A 275 -61.45 19.12 40.36
CA ASN A 275 -61.92 17.94 39.62
C ASN A 275 -62.36 16.81 40.57
N PHE A 276 -61.66 16.62 41.69
CA PHE A 276 -62.06 15.68 42.74
C PHE A 276 -63.41 16.02 43.38
N LYS A 277 -63.67 17.31 43.65
CA LYS A 277 -64.98 17.76 44.14
C LYS A 277 -66.10 17.48 43.14
N VAL A 278 -65.86 17.79 41.87
CA VAL A 278 -66.82 17.54 40.78
C VAL A 278 -67.14 16.05 40.69
N GLU A 279 -66.13 15.18 40.77
CA GLU A 279 -66.34 13.73 40.73
C GLU A 279 -67.13 13.24 41.96
N ILE A 280 -66.84 13.76 43.15
CA ILE A 280 -67.61 13.45 44.38
C ILE A 280 -69.08 13.87 44.24
N GLU A 281 -69.33 15.10 43.78
CA GLU A 281 -70.68 15.67 43.65
C GLU A 281 -71.54 14.91 42.64
N ASN A 282 -70.92 14.40 41.57
CA ASN A 282 -71.60 13.64 40.51
C ASN A 282 -71.67 12.12 40.79
N SER A 283 -71.05 11.64 41.87
CA SER A 283 -70.98 10.21 42.15
C SER A 283 -72.24 9.69 42.87
N ASP A 284 -72.63 8.46 42.56
CA ASP A 284 -73.65 7.70 43.30
C ASP A 284 -73.09 7.01 44.56
N LEU A 285 -71.86 7.36 44.96
CA LEU A 285 -71.16 6.73 46.07
C LEU A 285 -71.81 7.10 47.40
N LYS A 286 -71.84 6.14 48.31
CA LYS A 286 -72.42 6.29 49.65
C LYS A 286 -71.30 6.37 50.69
N ILE A 287 -71.58 6.96 51.85
CA ILE A 287 -70.64 6.98 52.97
C ILE A 287 -70.21 5.55 53.34
N ALA A 288 -71.11 4.56 53.20
CA ALA A 288 -70.78 3.14 53.37
C ALA A 288 -69.59 2.67 52.52
N ASP A 289 -69.40 3.21 51.32
CA ASP A 289 -68.31 2.83 50.43
C ASP A 289 -66.94 3.33 50.95
N LEU A 290 -66.90 4.30 51.87
CA LEU A 290 -65.70 4.88 52.48
C LEU A 290 -65.40 4.36 53.90
N ILE A 291 -66.33 3.65 54.52
CA ILE A 291 -66.20 3.16 55.90
C ILE A 291 -65.58 1.76 55.89
N SER A 292 -64.34 1.65 56.40
CA SER A 292 -63.71 0.35 56.65
C SER A 292 -64.32 -0.36 57.87
N PRO A 293 -64.23 -1.70 57.99
CA PRO A 293 -64.77 -2.43 59.15
C PRO A 293 -64.24 -1.94 60.50
N GLN A 294 -62.97 -1.50 60.54
CA GLN A 294 -62.37 -0.95 61.77
C GLN A 294 -62.92 0.44 62.09
N LEU A 295 -63.10 1.28 61.07
CA LEU A 295 -63.70 2.60 61.24
C LEU A 295 -65.17 2.49 61.66
N GLU A 296 -65.91 1.53 61.11
CA GLU A 296 -67.29 1.24 61.50
C GLU A 296 -67.40 0.95 63.00
N LYS A 297 -66.55 0.07 63.51
CA LYS A 297 -66.49 -0.27 64.94
C LYS A 297 -66.17 0.95 65.80
N ASN A 298 -65.22 1.79 65.37
CA ASN A 298 -64.88 3.01 66.11
C ASN A 298 -66.04 4.02 66.12
N ILE A 299 -66.78 4.15 65.02
CA ILE A 299 -67.98 4.99 64.94
C ILE A 299 -69.08 4.45 65.87
N GLU A 300 -69.26 3.13 65.98
CA GLU A 300 -70.19 2.52 66.93
C GLU A 300 -69.85 2.87 68.39
N GLU A 301 -68.57 2.85 68.75
CA GLU A 301 -68.09 3.24 70.10
C GLU A 301 -68.35 4.72 70.38
N ASP A 302 -68.08 5.60 69.42
CA ASP A 302 -68.38 7.04 69.56
C ASP A 302 -69.90 7.31 69.65
N LEU A 303 -70.72 6.59 68.86
CA LEU A 303 -72.19 6.69 68.94
C LEU A 303 -72.73 6.24 70.31
N LYS A 304 -72.14 5.21 70.92
CA LYS A 304 -72.50 4.78 72.29
C LYS A 304 -72.27 5.90 73.30
N LEU A 305 -71.11 6.56 73.22
CA LEU A 305 -70.75 7.67 74.09
C LEU A 305 -71.71 8.85 73.89
N ILE A 306 -71.95 9.25 72.63
CA ILE A 306 -72.90 10.32 72.30
C ILE A 306 -74.30 10.03 72.86
N LEU A 307 -74.80 8.80 72.73
CA LEU A 307 -76.14 8.43 73.23
C LEU A 307 -76.23 8.46 74.76
N ILE A 308 -75.21 7.98 75.48
CA ILE A 308 -75.19 8.00 76.95
C ILE A 308 -75.26 9.44 77.47
N GLN A 309 -74.50 10.34 76.86
CA GLN A 309 -74.46 11.73 77.31
C GLN A 309 -75.69 12.51 76.88
N SER A 310 -76.15 12.31 75.64
CA SER A 310 -77.39 12.93 75.17
C SER A 310 -78.59 12.52 76.03
N LYS A 311 -78.64 11.26 76.50
CA LYS A 311 -79.65 10.80 77.46
C LYS A 311 -79.63 11.60 78.76
N ALA A 312 -78.45 11.82 79.35
CA ALA A 312 -78.31 12.57 80.59
C ALA A 312 -78.83 14.01 80.41
N GLU A 313 -78.49 14.66 79.29
CA GLU A 313 -78.95 16.01 78.98
C GLU A 313 -80.47 16.09 78.73
N ILE A 314 -81.06 15.12 78.02
CA ILE A 314 -82.51 15.04 77.81
C ILE A 314 -83.25 14.86 79.15
N ILE A 315 -82.75 14.00 80.05
CA ILE A 315 -83.34 13.80 81.37
C ILE A 315 -83.25 15.09 82.21
N ASN A 316 -82.11 15.77 82.17
CA ASN A 316 -81.93 17.05 82.87
C ASN A 316 -82.92 18.11 82.35
N PHE A 317 -83.12 18.19 81.04
CA PHE A 317 -84.10 19.09 80.44
C PHE A 317 -85.54 18.78 80.88
N ILE A 318 -85.93 17.50 80.89
CA ILE A 318 -87.27 17.08 81.34
C ILE A 318 -87.48 17.37 82.82
N ARG A 319 -86.47 17.11 83.67
CA ARG A 319 -86.53 17.43 85.12
C ARG A 319 -86.64 18.93 85.37
N ALA A 320 -85.89 19.75 84.63
CA ALA A 320 -85.93 21.20 84.77
C ALA A 320 -87.32 21.78 84.44
N ASN A 321 -88.07 21.10 83.57
CA ASN A 321 -89.40 21.51 83.11
C ASN A 321 -90.53 20.61 83.63
N GLU A 322 -90.30 19.85 84.72
CA GLU A 322 -91.23 18.80 85.15
C GLU A 322 -92.63 19.33 85.50
N ALA A 323 -92.71 20.48 86.18
CA ALA A 323 -93.97 21.07 86.61
C ALA A 323 -94.87 21.45 85.42
N GLU A 324 -94.29 22.04 84.37
CA GLU A 324 -95.01 22.44 83.16
C GLU A 324 -95.48 21.21 82.36
N ILE A 325 -94.61 20.19 82.24
CA ILE A 325 -94.95 18.94 81.53
C ILE A 325 -96.10 18.21 82.24
N GLU A 326 -96.07 18.11 83.58
CA GLU A 326 -97.15 17.50 84.35
C GLU A 326 -98.46 18.27 84.20
N GLU A 327 -98.40 19.60 84.28
CA GLU A 327 -99.56 20.46 84.09
C GLU A 327 -100.22 20.25 82.72
N PHE A 328 -99.43 20.19 81.64
CA PHE A 328 -99.96 19.95 80.29
C PHE A 328 -100.63 18.58 80.15
N ILE A 329 -100.02 17.53 80.72
CA ILE A 329 -100.58 16.18 80.65
C ILE A 329 -101.91 16.12 81.42
N PHE A 330 -101.96 16.68 82.63
CA PHE A 330 -103.18 16.68 83.44
C PHE A 330 -104.29 17.54 82.83
N ARG A 331 -103.95 18.73 82.32
CA ARG A 331 -104.90 19.60 81.65
C ARG A 331 -105.49 18.94 80.40
N ALA A 332 -104.67 18.21 79.62
CA ALA A 332 -105.18 17.47 78.46
C ALA A 332 -106.20 16.39 78.85
N VAL A 333 -105.98 15.71 79.98
CA VAL A 333 -106.90 14.71 80.53
C VAL A 333 -108.19 15.38 81.03
N GLU A 334 -108.08 16.48 81.77
CA GLU A 334 -109.21 17.23 82.33
C GLU A 334 -110.12 17.82 81.25
N GLU A 335 -109.54 18.51 80.26
CA GLU A 335 -110.33 19.09 79.18
C GLU A 335 -111.05 18.01 78.34
N GLU A 336 -110.44 16.84 78.15
CA GLU A 336 -111.10 15.72 77.45
C GLU A 336 -112.25 15.12 78.29
N ILE A 337 -112.13 15.14 79.63
CA ILE A 337 -113.24 14.77 80.53
C ILE A 337 -114.37 15.78 80.46
N GLU A 338 -114.08 17.08 80.45
CA GLU A 338 -115.09 18.15 80.35
C GLU A 338 -115.86 18.11 79.01
N LEU A 339 -115.18 17.78 77.92
CA LEU A 339 -115.79 17.60 76.59
C LEU A 339 -116.66 16.33 76.50
N SER A 340 -116.50 15.40 77.43
CA SER A 340 -117.30 14.17 77.49
C SER A 340 -118.67 14.45 78.14
N SER A 341 -119.73 13.75 77.72
CA SER A 341 -121.07 13.91 78.33
C SER A 341 -121.70 12.58 78.78
N GLY A 342 -122.58 12.65 79.79
CA GLY A 342 -123.29 11.50 80.34
C GLY A 342 -122.37 10.49 81.06
N PHE A 343 -122.59 9.20 80.82
CA PHE A 343 -121.88 8.11 81.51
C PHE A 343 -120.37 8.10 81.24
N LYS A 344 -119.91 8.56 80.06
CA LYS A 344 -118.48 8.63 79.70
C LYS A 344 -117.71 9.63 80.57
N ALA A 345 -118.28 10.82 80.78
CA ALA A 345 -117.67 11.86 81.62
C ALA A 345 -117.51 11.38 83.08
N MET A 346 -118.57 10.75 83.63
CA MET A 346 -118.52 10.19 84.99
C MET A 346 -117.47 9.10 85.12
N SER A 347 -117.36 8.21 84.13
CA SER A 347 -116.35 7.15 84.10
C SER A 347 -114.92 7.69 84.03
N ARG A 348 -114.63 8.55 83.05
CA ARG A 348 -113.29 9.11 82.85
C ARG A 348 -112.85 9.95 84.06
N SER A 349 -113.76 10.75 84.63
CA SER A 349 -113.51 11.52 85.86
C SER A 349 -113.24 10.62 87.08
N ALA A 350 -113.95 9.50 87.24
CA ALA A 350 -113.69 8.57 88.34
C ALA A 350 -112.31 7.91 88.24
N ILE A 351 -111.87 7.52 87.03
CA ILE A 351 -110.53 6.96 86.80
C ILE A 351 -109.45 8.01 87.07
N TYR A 352 -109.64 9.23 86.55
CA TYR A 352 -108.69 10.32 86.72
C TYR A 352 -108.55 10.75 88.19
N ASN A 353 -109.66 10.94 88.91
CA ASN A 353 -109.62 11.27 90.33
C ASN A 353 -108.95 10.17 91.15
N LYS A 354 -109.18 8.90 90.80
CA LYS A 354 -108.53 7.78 91.48
C LYS A 354 -107.02 7.74 91.21
N TYR A 355 -106.60 8.08 89.99
CA TYR A 355 -105.18 8.23 89.67
C TYR A 355 -104.56 9.38 90.48
N GLN A 356 -105.21 10.54 90.55
CA GLN A 356 -104.76 11.70 91.33
C GLN A 356 -104.67 11.39 92.84
N GLU A 357 -105.68 10.71 93.42
CA GLU A 357 -105.70 10.34 94.85
C GLU A 357 -104.56 9.38 95.25
N ASN A 358 -104.05 8.57 94.31
CA ASN A 358 -103.02 7.56 94.57
C ASN A 358 -101.77 7.81 93.71
N ILE A 359 -101.52 9.07 93.34
CA ILE A 359 -100.42 9.44 92.44
C ILE A 359 -99.05 9.06 93.00
N ASP A 360 -98.89 9.06 94.31
CA ASP A 360 -97.65 8.62 94.98
C ASP A 360 -97.40 7.11 94.84
N GLU A 361 -98.45 6.30 94.64
CA GLU A 361 -98.35 4.85 94.39
C GLU A 361 -98.23 4.54 92.89
N TYR A 362 -98.94 5.29 92.03
CA TYR A 362 -98.95 5.07 90.58
C TYR A 362 -97.79 5.75 89.83
N GLY A 363 -97.12 6.70 90.47
CA GLY A 363 -96.03 7.48 89.91
C GLY A 363 -96.52 8.68 89.11
N ARG A 364 -95.74 9.78 89.16
CA ARG A 364 -96.03 11.00 88.40
C ARG A 364 -95.71 10.84 86.92
N PRO A 365 -96.40 11.55 86.00
CA PRO A 365 -96.16 11.43 84.57
C PRO A 365 -94.71 11.66 84.14
N VAL A 366 -94.03 12.67 84.70
CA VAL A 366 -92.63 12.97 84.36
C VAL A 366 -91.68 11.89 84.87
N ASP A 367 -91.90 11.35 86.06
CA ASP A 367 -91.13 10.21 86.57
C ASP A 367 -91.28 8.98 85.69
N LEU A 368 -92.48 8.72 85.17
CA LEU A 368 -92.75 7.63 84.23
C LEU A 368 -92.04 7.85 82.89
N ILE A 369 -92.01 9.08 82.36
CA ILE A 369 -91.26 9.43 81.15
C ILE A 369 -89.75 9.19 81.37
N ILE A 370 -89.21 9.64 82.50
CA ILE A 370 -87.79 9.51 82.81
C ILE A 370 -87.41 8.05 83.07
N ASN A 371 -88.24 7.29 83.78
CA ASN A 371 -88.03 5.85 83.96
C ASN A 371 -88.09 5.12 82.62
N TYR A 372 -89.04 5.47 81.74
CA TYR A 372 -89.11 4.92 80.40
C TYR A 372 -87.85 5.24 79.58
N LEU A 373 -87.34 6.48 79.64
CA LEU A 373 -86.08 6.86 78.99
C LEU A 373 -84.89 6.14 79.61
N ASN A 374 -84.89 5.97 80.93
CA ASN A 374 -83.84 5.24 81.63
C ASN A 374 -83.80 3.78 81.21
N ASP A 375 -84.94 3.08 81.23
CA ASP A 375 -85.10 1.68 80.86
C ASP A 375 -84.87 1.45 79.38
N SER A 376 -85.47 2.28 78.51
CA SER A 376 -85.32 2.19 77.05
C SER A 376 -83.90 2.44 76.56
N LEU A 377 -83.08 3.12 77.37
CA LEU A 377 -81.68 3.42 77.09
C LEU A 377 -80.74 2.83 78.16
N SER A 378 -81.15 1.77 78.88
CA SER A 378 -80.40 1.19 80.03
C SER A 378 -79.38 0.10 79.66
N LYS A 379 -79.48 -0.47 78.45
CA LYS A 379 -78.49 -1.38 77.87
C LYS A 379 -78.02 -0.83 76.54
N GLU A 380 -76.76 -1.09 76.18
CA GLU A 380 -76.18 -0.78 74.87
C GLU A 380 -77.24 -1.00 73.79
N ASN A 381 -77.88 0.09 73.35
CA ASN A 381 -79.09 -0.02 72.55
C ASN A 381 -78.64 -0.23 71.11
N ASN A 382 -78.04 -1.39 70.87
CA ASN A 382 -77.36 -1.74 69.63
C ASN A 382 -78.31 -1.63 68.45
N ASP A 383 -79.62 -1.85 68.65
CA ASP A 383 -80.63 -1.61 67.61
C ASP A 383 -80.72 -0.12 67.19
N LEU A 384 -80.70 0.81 68.15
CA LEU A 384 -80.70 2.24 67.85
C LEU A 384 -79.37 2.69 67.23
N ILE A 385 -78.24 2.20 67.76
CA ILE A 385 -76.90 2.48 67.21
C ILE A 385 -76.81 1.99 65.77
N ASN A 386 -77.26 0.76 65.49
CA ASN A 386 -77.29 0.19 64.15
C ASN A 386 -78.22 0.97 63.21
N LYS A 387 -79.38 1.43 63.70
CA LYS A 387 -80.28 2.29 62.91
C LYS A 387 -79.63 3.60 62.54
N ILE A 388 -78.97 4.28 63.49
CA ILE A 388 -78.23 5.53 63.26
C ILE A 388 -77.07 5.30 62.29
N LEU A 389 -76.27 4.26 62.52
CA LEU A 389 -75.16 3.89 61.67
C LEU A 389 -75.60 3.58 60.24
N ASN A 390 -76.71 2.87 60.06
CA ASN A 390 -77.28 2.59 58.75
C ASN A 390 -77.80 3.87 58.05
N GLN A 391 -78.39 4.81 58.80
CA GLN A 391 -78.79 6.11 58.26
C GLN A 391 -77.56 6.92 57.80
N ILE A 392 -76.45 6.90 58.54
CA ILE A 392 -75.19 7.55 58.15
C ILE A 392 -74.65 6.89 56.88
N LYS A 393 -74.53 5.56 56.87
CA LYS A 393 -74.02 4.75 55.76
C LYS A 393 -74.75 4.97 54.44
N THR A 394 -76.05 5.23 54.49
CA THR A 394 -76.89 5.36 53.28
C THR A 394 -76.85 6.74 52.62
N LYS A 395 -76.27 7.75 53.29
CA LYS A 395 -76.11 9.09 52.71
C LYS A 395 -75.09 9.08 51.56
N ASN A 396 -75.32 9.92 50.55
CA ASN A 396 -74.41 10.10 49.43
C ASN A 396 -73.18 10.92 49.86
N ILE A 397 -71.99 10.57 49.37
CA ILE A 397 -70.74 11.27 49.73
C ILE A 397 -70.67 12.72 49.24
N ALA A 398 -71.56 13.14 48.35
CA ALA A 398 -71.66 14.52 47.85
C ALA A 398 -71.77 15.55 48.97
N LEU A 399 -72.37 15.19 50.12
CA LEU A 399 -72.40 16.06 51.30
C LEU A 399 -71.01 16.41 51.86
N LEU A 400 -70.00 15.58 51.58
CA LEU A 400 -68.63 15.78 52.04
C LEU A 400 -67.86 16.83 51.21
N SER A 401 -68.33 17.16 50.00
CA SER A 401 -67.73 18.18 49.12
C SER A 401 -67.59 19.54 49.80
N SER A 402 -68.59 19.90 50.62
CA SER A 402 -68.68 21.16 51.37
C SER A 402 -67.58 21.31 52.43
N PHE A 403 -67.05 20.20 52.96
CA PHE A 403 -65.97 20.21 53.95
C PHE A 403 -64.58 20.40 53.32
N ILE A 404 -64.43 20.21 52.00
CA ILE A 404 -63.14 20.32 51.31
C ILE A 404 -62.86 21.79 50.97
N LYS A 405 -61.92 22.44 51.67
CA LYS A 405 -61.50 23.82 51.37
C LYS A 405 -60.29 23.82 50.43
N THR A 406 -60.51 24.10 49.14
CA THR A 406 -59.53 23.93 48.05
C THR A 406 -58.16 24.56 48.35
N ASP A 407 -58.10 25.81 48.81
CA ASP A 407 -56.84 26.49 49.11
C ASP A 407 -56.09 25.89 50.30
N ILE A 408 -56.82 25.53 51.36
CA ILE A 408 -56.24 24.95 52.59
C ILE A 408 -55.70 23.55 52.27
N THR A 409 -56.47 22.75 51.54
CA THR A 409 -56.09 21.40 51.12
C THR A 409 -54.88 21.43 50.20
N ALA A 410 -54.84 22.34 49.21
CA ALA A 410 -53.69 22.46 48.30
C ALA A 410 -52.38 22.79 49.03
N LYS A 411 -52.42 23.71 49.99
CA LYS A 411 -51.25 24.06 50.82
C LYS A 411 -50.76 22.90 51.68
N LYS A 412 -51.70 22.14 52.27
CA LYS A 412 -51.33 20.94 53.04
C LYS A 412 -50.68 19.89 52.14
N ILE A 413 -51.26 19.58 50.98
CA ILE A 413 -50.71 18.61 50.02
C ILE A 413 -49.30 19.02 49.57
N GLU A 414 -49.08 20.29 49.25
CA GLU A 414 -47.75 20.80 48.90
C GLU A 414 -46.74 20.59 50.03
N ALA A 415 -47.09 20.95 51.27
CA ALA A 415 -46.20 20.75 52.41
C ALA A 415 -45.84 19.26 52.58
N TYR A 416 -46.82 18.36 52.49
CA TYR A 416 -46.59 16.91 52.56
C TYR A 416 -45.70 16.41 51.43
N PHE A 417 -45.98 16.79 50.18
CA PHE A 417 -45.24 16.31 49.01
C PHE A 417 -43.75 16.71 49.05
N PHE A 418 -43.46 17.99 49.33
CA PHE A 418 -42.08 18.45 49.39
C PHE A 418 -41.32 17.93 50.63
N ASN A 419 -42.01 17.75 51.77
CA ASN A 419 -41.40 17.08 52.93
C ASN A 419 -41.07 15.62 52.60
N PHE A 420 -41.98 14.90 51.95
CA PHE A 420 -41.75 13.52 51.51
C PHE A 420 -40.53 13.40 50.59
N LEU A 421 -40.41 14.27 49.57
CA LEU A 421 -39.25 14.28 48.67
C LEU A 421 -37.94 14.55 49.41
N LYS A 422 -37.97 15.46 50.39
CA LYS A 422 -36.80 15.81 51.20
C LYS A 422 -36.37 14.66 52.11
N GLU A 423 -37.32 14.00 52.77
CA GLU A 423 -37.06 12.91 53.72
C GLU A 423 -36.63 11.60 53.05
N ASN A 424 -37.04 11.37 51.80
CA ASN A 424 -36.82 10.10 51.10
C ASN A 424 -35.89 10.21 49.89
N LYS A 425 -35.22 11.36 49.69
CA LYS A 425 -34.35 11.66 48.53
C LYS A 425 -33.36 10.54 48.17
N ALA A 426 -32.68 9.99 49.17
CA ALA A 426 -31.62 8.98 48.99
C ALA A 426 -32.12 7.53 49.05
N LYS A 427 -33.40 7.33 49.42
CA LYS A 427 -34.01 6.01 49.54
C LYS A 427 -34.42 5.48 48.17
N SER A 428 -34.31 4.16 48.00
CA SER A 428 -34.84 3.49 46.81
C SER A 428 -36.36 3.30 46.92
N LEU A 429 -37.02 2.91 45.82
CA LEU A 429 -38.46 2.63 45.86
C LEU A 429 -38.79 1.42 46.74
N GLU A 430 -37.89 0.43 46.86
CA GLU A 430 -38.04 -0.70 47.80
C GLU A 430 -37.91 -0.29 49.27
N ASP A 431 -37.16 0.78 49.58
CA ASP A 431 -37.06 1.32 50.94
C ASP A 431 -38.32 2.10 51.34
N ILE A 432 -39.15 2.49 50.37
CA ILE A 432 -40.33 3.35 50.55
C ILE A 432 -41.62 2.53 50.50
N PHE A 433 -41.73 1.58 49.57
CA PHE A 433 -42.91 0.74 49.38
C PHE A 433 -42.72 -0.64 50.03
N SER A 434 -43.78 -1.19 50.63
CA SER A 434 -43.75 -2.49 51.32
C SER A 434 -43.33 -3.63 50.39
N GLN A 435 -42.64 -4.65 50.90
CA GLN A 435 -42.28 -5.83 50.11
C GLN A 435 -43.50 -6.53 49.49
N ASP A 436 -44.65 -6.53 50.18
CA ASP A 436 -45.95 -7.02 49.68
C ASP A 436 -46.47 -6.30 48.41
N PHE A 437 -46.01 -5.08 48.14
CA PHE A 437 -46.32 -4.36 46.89
C PHE A 437 -45.61 -4.98 45.69
N PHE A 438 -44.36 -5.41 45.90
CA PHE A 438 -43.55 -6.02 44.87
C PHE A 438 -43.74 -7.54 44.77
N ASP A 439 -44.12 -8.22 45.86
CA ASP A 439 -44.29 -9.69 45.95
C ASP A 439 -45.69 -10.17 45.51
N ASN A 440 -46.51 -9.29 44.95
CA ASN A 440 -47.83 -9.64 44.43
C ASN A 440 -47.71 -10.13 42.97
N GLN A 441 -48.15 -11.35 42.66
CA GLN A 441 -48.25 -11.87 41.27
C GLN A 441 -49.06 -10.93 40.33
N ASN A 442 -49.84 -10.01 40.92
CA ASN A 442 -50.53 -8.94 40.21
C ASN A 442 -49.61 -7.87 39.59
N LEU A 443 -48.45 -7.54 40.18
CA LEU A 443 -47.55 -6.51 39.62
C LEU A 443 -46.83 -7.04 38.38
N GLU A 444 -46.34 -8.28 38.43
CA GLU A 444 -45.67 -8.94 37.31
C GLU A 444 -46.64 -9.16 36.14
N SER A 445 -47.84 -9.69 36.40
CA SER A 445 -48.86 -9.88 35.37
C SER A 445 -49.37 -8.56 34.76
N LYS A 446 -49.49 -7.49 35.55
CA LYS A 446 -49.83 -6.15 35.03
C LYS A 446 -48.69 -5.51 34.23
N LEU A 447 -47.43 -5.69 34.66
CA LEU A 447 -46.26 -5.24 33.90
C LEU A 447 -46.12 -6.01 32.58
N PHE A 448 -46.41 -7.31 32.59
CA PHE A 448 -46.51 -8.12 31.38
C PHE A 448 -47.54 -7.57 30.39
N GLU A 449 -48.76 -7.26 30.86
CA GLU A 449 -49.80 -6.63 30.03
C GLU A 449 -49.37 -5.25 29.49
N LEU A 450 -48.69 -4.44 30.31
CA LEU A 450 -48.17 -3.14 29.89
C LEU A 450 -47.05 -3.26 28.84
N LEU A 451 -46.13 -4.20 29.01
CA LEU A 451 -45.09 -4.48 28.02
C LEU A 451 -45.71 -4.89 26.68
N PHE A 452 -46.79 -5.68 26.72
CA PHE A 452 -47.51 -6.07 25.52
C PHE A 452 -48.17 -4.89 24.82
N VAL A 453 -48.85 -4.02 25.57
CA VAL A 453 -49.45 -2.77 25.05
C VAL A 453 -48.37 -1.84 24.51
N PHE A 454 -47.22 -1.75 25.17
CA PHE A 454 -46.08 -0.95 24.73
C PHE A 454 -45.49 -1.46 23.42
N ILE A 455 -45.27 -2.78 23.29
CA ILE A 455 -44.80 -3.40 22.04
C ILE A 455 -45.81 -3.14 20.91
N GLN A 456 -47.11 -3.33 21.17
CA GLN A 456 -48.16 -3.04 20.19
C GLN A 456 -48.13 -1.57 19.74
N ASN A 457 -48.02 -0.63 20.68
CA ASN A 457 -47.95 0.79 20.36
C ASN A 457 -46.68 1.13 19.57
N THR A 458 -45.53 0.56 19.92
CA THR A 458 -44.26 0.78 19.21
C THR A 458 -44.33 0.31 17.76
N LEU A 459 -45.03 -0.81 17.51
CA LEU A 459 -45.24 -1.33 16.15
C LEU A 459 -46.34 -0.59 15.37
N SER A 460 -47.18 0.21 16.06
CA SER A 460 -48.29 0.97 15.47
C SER A 460 -47.97 2.43 15.23
N ASP A 461 -47.07 2.99 16.04
CA ASP A 461 -46.65 4.39 16.00
C ASP A 461 -45.40 4.54 15.12
N GLN A 462 -45.45 5.44 14.15
CA GLN A 462 -44.40 5.57 13.15
C GLN A 462 -43.10 6.12 13.75
N GLU A 463 -43.18 7.03 14.72
CA GLU A 463 -42.02 7.69 15.33
C GLU A 463 -41.28 6.71 16.24
N LEU A 464 -42.03 5.95 17.05
CA LEU A 464 -41.48 4.89 17.90
C LEU A 464 -40.89 3.73 17.08
N LEU A 465 -41.51 3.38 15.95
CA LEU A 465 -41.02 2.35 15.05
C LEU A 465 -39.70 2.75 14.38
N GLU A 466 -39.55 4.01 14.00
CA GLU A 466 -38.29 4.52 13.43
C GLU A 466 -37.15 4.49 14.46
N LEU A 467 -37.43 4.88 15.71
CA LEU A 467 -36.47 4.76 16.83
C LEU A 467 -36.05 3.30 17.08
N PHE A 468 -36.98 2.34 16.98
CA PHE A 468 -36.66 0.92 17.11
C PHE A 468 -35.74 0.43 15.99
N ILE A 469 -35.99 0.87 14.76
CA ILE A 469 -35.18 0.54 13.58
C ILE A 469 -33.77 1.14 13.71
N GLU A 470 -33.63 2.38 14.18
CA GLU A 470 -32.33 3.00 14.44
C GLU A 470 -31.49 2.20 15.45
N ASN A 471 -32.12 1.70 16.53
CA ASN A 471 -31.43 0.85 17.50
C ASN A 471 -30.93 -0.47 16.90
N ILE A 472 -31.63 -1.04 15.92
CA ILE A 472 -31.17 -2.23 15.17
C ILE A 472 -29.93 -1.89 14.34
N PHE A 473 -29.91 -0.71 13.70
CA PHE A 473 -28.74 -0.25 12.95
C PHE A 473 -27.53 0.06 13.84
N ASP A 474 -27.73 0.30 15.13
CA ASP A 474 -26.67 0.51 16.10
C ASP A 474 -25.99 -0.79 16.60
N LEU A 475 -26.51 -1.97 16.21
CA LEU A 475 -25.91 -3.25 16.56
C LEU A 475 -24.57 -3.47 15.82
N PRO A 476 -23.57 -4.09 16.48
CA PRO A 476 -22.32 -4.47 15.83
C PRO A 476 -22.51 -5.70 14.92
N LEU A 477 -21.77 -5.75 13.80
CA LEU A 477 -21.88 -6.82 12.79
C LEU A 477 -21.69 -8.24 13.37
N GLU A 478 -20.85 -8.43 14.40
CA GLU A 478 -20.61 -9.73 15.06
C GLU A 478 -21.90 -10.37 15.62
N ARG A 479 -22.92 -9.55 15.89
CA ARG A 479 -24.24 -10.03 16.33
C ARG A 479 -24.99 -10.76 15.23
N LEU A 480 -24.85 -10.30 13.99
CA LEU A 480 -25.50 -10.92 12.82
C LEU A 480 -24.69 -12.10 12.28
N ILE A 481 -23.37 -11.95 12.23
CA ILE A 481 -22.47 -12.98 11.71
C ILE A 481 -21.45 -13.25 12.80
N LYS A 482 -21.55 -14.38 13.49
CA LYS A 482 -20.54 -14.76 14.49
C LYS A 482 -19.21 -15.15 13.83
N THR A 483 -18.12 -14.92 14.55
CA THR A 483 -16.76 -15.20 14.08
C THR A 483 -16.55 -16.65 13.62
N GLU A 484 -17.11 -17.63 14.34
CA GLU A 484 -17.05 -19.05 13.97
C GLU A 484 -17.77 -19.36 12.64
N HIS A 485 -18.94 -18.76 12.43
CA HIS A 485 -19.72 -18.91 11.20
C HIS A 485 -19.06 -18.18 10.03
N PHE A 486 -18.49 -17.00 10.27
CA PHE A 486 -17.72 -16.29 9.25
C PHE A 486 -16.51 -17.10 8.81
N SER A 487 -15.77 -17.74 9.72
CA SER A 487 -14.59 -18.57 9.37
C SER A 487 -14.94 -19.75 8.44
N GLN A 488 -16.09 -20.41 8.67
CA GLN A 488 -16.60 -21.46 7.79
C GLN A 488 -17.00 -20.89 6.42
N LYS A 489 -17.65 -19.72 6.39
CA LYS A 489 -18.06 -19.07 5.14
C LYS A 489 -16.88 -18.46 4.38
N ALA A 490 -15.87 -17.97 5.06
CA ALA A 490 -14.62 -17.47 4.49
C ALA A 490 -13.87 -18.58 3.74
N ALA A 491 -13.90 -19.82 4.24
CA ALA A 491 -13.36 -20.97 3.51
C ALA A 491 -14.17 -21.29 2.23
N PHE A 492 -15.49 -21.15 2.28
CA PHE A 492 -16.35 -21.30 1.10
C PHE A 492 -16.12 -20.18 0.07
N LEU A 493 -15.99 -18.93 0.53
CA LEU A 493 -15.70 -17.77 -0.32
C LEU A 493 -14.30 -17.86 -0.92
N GLU A 494 -13.30 -18.28 -0.14
CA GLU A 494 -11.96 -18.60 -0.63
C GLU A 494 -12.03 -19.61 -1.77
N LYS A 495 -12.79 -20.69 -1.61
CA LYS A 495 -12.97 -21.67 -2.68
C LYS A 495 -13.58 -21.05 -3.94
N ILE A 496 -14.61 -20.22 -3.82
CA ILE A 496 -15.21 -19.52 -4.97
C ILE A 496 -14.20 -18.57 -5.64
N LEU A 497 -13.45 -17.81 -4.85
CA LEU A 497 -12.45 -16.88 -5.37
C LEU A 497 -11.33 -17.63 -6.09
N LEU A 498 -10.86 -18.74 -5.52
CA LEU A 498 -9.87 -19.64 -6.13
C LEU A 498 -10.43 -20.28 -7.41
N ASP A 499 -11.65 -20.80 -7.39
CA ASP A 499 -12.29 -21.40 -8.57
C ASP A 499 -12.49 -20.35 -9.68
N ASN A 500 -12.86 -19.12 -9.32
CA ASN A 500 -12.97 -18.03 -10.29
C ASN A 500 -11.62 -17.62 -10.85
N LEU A 501 -10.59 -17.46 -10.01
CA LEU A 501 -9.23 -17.18 -10.47
C LEU A 501 -8.71 -18.29 -11.39
N LYS A 502 -8.81 -19.57 -10.98
CA LYS A 502 -8.45 -20.72 -11.82
C LYS A 502 -9.08 -20.68 -13.22
N ASN A 503 -10.29 -20.12 -13.34
CA ASN A 503 -11.04 -20.03 -14.59
C ASN A 503 -10.98 -18.62 -15.25
N ASN A 504 -10.16 -17.70 -14.75
CA ASN A 504 -10.11 -16.31 -15.21
C ASN A 504 -9.04 -16.09 -16.27
N SER A 505 -9.44 -16.18 -17.54
CA SER A 505 -8.57 -15.93 -18.68
C SER A 505 -8.05 -14.49 -18.77
N LEU A 506 -8.71 -13.50 -18.15
CA LEU A 506 -8.27 -12.09 -18.20
C LEU A 506 -6.97 -11.85 -17.45
N PHE A 507 -6.73 -12.56 -16.35
CA PHE A 507 -5.49 -12.36 -15.60
C PHE A 507 -4.29 -12.88 -16.39
N ILE A 508 -4.45 -14.04 -17.04
CA ILE A 508 -3.46 -14.60 -17.97
C ILE A 508 -3.24 -13.64 -19.13
N GLU A 509 -4.30 -13.06 -19.70
CA GLU A 509 -4.23 -12.08 -20.80
C GLU A 509 -3.54 -10.77 -20.39
N LEU A 510 -3.81 -10.25 -19.17
CA LEU A 510 -3.15 -9.06 -18.63
C LEU A 510 -1.66 -9.31 -18.36
N LEU A 511 -1.33 -10.45 -17.75
CA LEU A 511 0.07 -10.87 -17.57
C LEU A 511 0.76 -11.03 -18.93
N PHE A 512 0.10 -11.67 -19.89
CA PHE A 512 0.61 -11.83 -21.26
C PHE A 512 0.95 -10.51 -21.89
N ASN A 513 -0.02 -9.59 -21.93
CA ASN A 513 0.19 -8.28 -22.53
C ASN A 513 1.28 -7.50 -21.81
N TYR A 514 1.36 -7.58 -20.48
CA TYR A 514 2.40 -6.88 -19.74
C TYR A 514 3.79 -7.48 -19.99
N ILE A 515 3.96 -8.79 -19.81
CA ILE A 515 5.24 -9.48 -19.99
C ILE A 515 5.71 -9.30 -21.45
N ASN A 516 4.80 -9.41 -22.41
CA ASN A 516 5.14 -9.19 -23.82
C ASN A 516 5.73 -7.80 -24.06
N ASN A 517 5.14 -6.77 -23.47
CA ASN A 517 5.53 -5.37 -23.68
C ASN A 517 6.69 -4.90 -22.79
N ASN A 518 6.87 -5.48 -21.60
CA ASN A 518 7.76 -4.94 -20.57
C ASN A 518 8.92 -5.86 -20.19
N ALA A 519 8.90 -7.17 -20.48
CA ALA A 519 9.94 -8.10 -20.01
C ALA A 519 11.36 -7.68 -20.45
N LEU A 520 11.51 -7.18 -21.68
CA LEU A 520 12.80 -6.70 -22.19
C LEU A 520 13.20 -5.33 -21.60
N VAL A 521 12.22 -4.49 -21.26
CA VAL A 521 12.45 -3.24 -20.53
C VAL A 521 12.88 -3.51 -19.09
N ASP A 522 12.25 -4.48 -18.43
CA ASP A 522 12.58 -4.87 -17.06
C ASP A 522 13.91 -5.62 -16.99
N LEU A 523 14.25 -6.40 -18.02
CA LEU A 523 15.60 -6.94 -18.21
C LEU A 523 16.65 -5.83 -18.24
N ASN A 524 16.40 -4.77 -19.02
CA ASN A 524 17.31 -3.61 -19.04
C ASN A 524 17.42 -2.96 -17.66
N LYS A 525 16.30 -2.72 -16.95
CA LYS A 525 16.32 -2.19 -15.58
C LYS A 525 17.13 -3.08 -14.63
N TYR A 526 16.97 -4.41 -14.71
CA TYR A 526 17.72 -5.34 -13.90
C TYR A 526 19.23 -5.21 -14.15
N ILE A 527 19.65 -5.18 -15.41
CA ILE A 527 21.06 -5.04 -15.80
C ILE A 527 21.62 -3.71 -15.30
N LYS A 528 20.90 -2.61 -15.57
CA LYS A 528 21.27 -1.25 -15.17
C LYS A 528 21.41 -1.06 -13.66
N ASN A 529 20.58 -1.74 -12.87
CA ASN A 529 20.60 -1.64 -11.41
C ASN A 529 21.63 -2.57 -10.76
N ASN A 530 22.16 -3.55 -11.48
CA ASN A 530 23.10 -4.55 -10.96
C ASN A 530 24.45 -4.63 -11.71
N PRO A 531 25.08 -3.51 -12.14
CA PRO A 531 26.27 -3.55 -12.99
C PRO A 531 27.47 -4.19 -12.28
N ASN A 532 27.61 -3.97 -10.97
CA ASN A 532 28.71 -4.55 -10.18
C ASN A 532 28.57 -6.07 -10.03
N ASN A 533 27.35 -6.57 -9.80
CA ASN A 533 27.10 -8.01 -9.70
C ASN A 533 27.36 -8.70 -11.04
N ILE A 534 26.90 -8.10 -12.14
CA ILE A 534 27.15 -8.60 -13.50
C ILE A 534 28.65 -8.60 -13.80
N SER A 535 29.35 -7.50 -13.50
CA SER A 535 30.81 -7.41 -13.65
C SER A 535 31.53 -8.49 -12.84
N GLU A 536 31.19 -8.68 -11.56
CA GLU A 536 31.81 -9.70 -10.71
C GLU A 536 31.55 -11.12 -11.23
N GLN A 537 30.32 -11.41 -11.70
CA GLN A 537 30.00 -12.70 -12.31
C GLN A 537 30.78 -12.94 -13.60
N LEU A 538 30.94 -11.92 -14.44
CA LEU A 538 31.72 -12.00 -15.68
C LEU A 538 33.21 -12.18 -15.39
N GLU A 539 33.76 -11.43 -14.44
CA GLU A 539 35.16 -11.52 -14.02
C GLU A 539 35.48 -12.93 -13.52
N ASN A 540 34.67 -13.44 -12.57
CA ASN A 540 34.82 -14.81 -12.08
C ASN A 540 34.72 -15.84 -13.20
N LYS A 541 33.78 -15.65 -14.14
CA LYS A 541 33.62 -16.58 -15.25
C LYS A 541 34.79 -16.56 -16.23
N PHE A 542 35.35 -15.38 -16.50
CA PHE A 542 36.55 -15.25 -17.32
C PHE A 542 37.77 -15.85 -16.62
N LEU A 543 37.92 -15.66 -15.30
CA LEU A 543 38.98 -16.31 -14.52
C LEU A 543 38.87 -17.85 -14.55
N ASP A 544 37.66 -18.41 -14.42
CA ASP A 544 37.42 -19.85 -14.57
C ASP A 544 37.88 -20.40 -15.94
N LEU A 545 37.79 -19.57 -16.97
CA LEU A 545 38.17 -19.92 -18.34
C LEU A 545 39.67 -19.72 -18.62
N GLU A 546 40.46 -19.16 -17.70
CA GLU A 546 41.87 -18.84 -17.92
C GLU A 546 42.68 -20.06 -18.36
N SER A 547 42.51 -21.19 -17.68
CA SER A 547 43.22 -22.43 -17.99
C SER A 547 42.76 -23.03 -19.32
N GLU A 548 41.45 -22.98 -19.61
CA GLU A 548 40.91 -23.47 -20.89
C GLU A 548 41.44 -22.64 -22.05
N ILE A 549 41.40 -21.31 -21.94
CA ILE A 549 41.90 -20.39 -22.96
C ILE A 549 43.42 -20.51 -23.07
N GLY A 550 44.13 -20.55 -21.95
CA GLY A 550 45.58 -20.73 -21.90
C GLY A 550 46.07 -22.01 -22.57
N SER A 551 45.23 -23.07 -22.59
CA SER A 551 45.54 -24.32 -23.28
C SER A 551 45.42 -24.27 -24.80
N LYS A 552 44.75 -23.26 -25.35
CA LYS A 552 44.60 -23.06 -26.81
C LYS A 552 45.93 -22.62 -27.43
N GLU A 553 46.10 -22.94 -28.70
CA GLU A 553 47.29 -22.53 -29.45
C GLU A 553 47.15 -21.09 -29.94
N LEU A 554 48.25 -20.34 -30.04
CA LEU A 554 48.21 -18.93 -30.45
C LEU A 554 47.55 -18.73 -31.84
N ARG A 555 47.71 -19.69 -32.76
CA ARG A 555 47.00 -19.68 -34.05
C ARG A 555 45.48 -19.64 -33.91
N ASP A 556 44.92 -20.16 -32.82
CA ASP A 556 43.48 -20.27 -32.64
C ASP A 556 42.81 -18.90 -32.49
N LEU A 557 43.55 -17.87 -32.07
CA LEU A 557 43.05 -16.50 -31.96
C LEU A 557 42.68 -15.89 -33.32
N TYR A 558 43.39 -16.24 -34.39
CA TYR A 558 43.23 -15.60 -35.70
C TYR A 558 42.96 -16.60 -36.84
N LYS A 559 42.94 -17.92 -36.60
CA LYS A 559 42.69 -18.95 -37.62
C LYS A 559 41.38 -18.77 -38.39
N ASN A 560 40.34 -18.25 -37.75
CA ASN A 560 39.05 -18.03 -38.40
C ASN A 560 39.08 -16.75 -39.23
N PHE A 561 39.79 -15.73 -38.76
CA PHE A 561 40.06 -14.50 -39.52
C PHE A 561 40.82 -14.77 -40.81
N THR A 562 41.84 -15.64 -40.79
CA THR A 562 42.66 -15.99 -41.97
C THR A 562 41.99 -16.97 -42.94
N LYS A 563 40.81 -17.50 -42.64
CA LYS A 563 40.02 -18.31 -43.60
C LYS A 563 39.25 -17.45 -44.59
N ASP A 564 38.82 -16.26 -44.18
CA ASP A 564 38.06 -15.37 -45.06
C ASP A 564 39.01 -14.58 -45.99
N LYS A 565 38.87 -14.85 -47.29
CA LYS A 565 39.63 -14.16 -48.35
C LYS A 565 39.45 -12.64 -48.30
N LYS A 566 38.27 -12.15 -47.91
CA LYS A 566 37.96 -10.72 -47.83
C LYS A 566 38.72 -10.06 -46.68
N ASN A 567 38.83 -10.75 -45.54
CA ASN A 567 39.58 -10.26 -44.37
C ASN A 567 41.08 -10.23 -44.65
N ILE A 568 41.62 -11.27 -45.29
CA ILE A 568 43.02 -11.30 -45.74
C ILE A 568 43.30 -10.14 -46.70
N LEU A 569 42.42 -9.89 -47.68
CA LEU A 569 42.59 -8.79 -48.63
C LEU A 569 42.63 -7.43 -47.90
N LYS A 570 41.62 -7.14 -47.08
CA LYS A 570 41.51 -5.87 -46.33
C LYS A 570 42.66 -5.62 -45.36
N LEU A 571 43.21 -6.66 -44.72
CA LEU A 571 44.35 -6.53 -43.82
C LEU A 571 45.66 -6.43 -44.61
N SER A 572 45.81 -7.18 -45.70
CA SER A 572 47.00 -7.14 -46.54
C SER A 572 47.22 -5.75 -47.15
N ASP A 573 46.17 -5.08 -47.62
CA ASP A 573 46.29 -3.75 -48.22
C ASP A 573 46.78 -2.71 -47.20
N GLU A 574 46.35 -2.79 -45.94
CA GLU A 574 46.78 -1.87 -44.89
C GLU A 574 48.16 -2.17 -44.34
N LEU A 575 48.51 -3.45 -44.16
CA LEU A 575 49.88 -3.82 -43.81
C LEU A 575 50.86 -3.41 -44.92
N CYS A 576 50.47 -3.55 -46.19
CA CYS A 576 51.24 -3.01 -47.30
C CYS A 576 51.35 -1.48 -47.21
N ALA A 577 50.25 -0.77 -46.95
CA ALA A 577 50.27 0.70 -46.79
C ALA A 577 51.16 1.15 -45.63
N PHE A 578 51.13 0.43 -44.50
CA PHE A 578 52.04 0.66 -43.38
C PHE A 578 53.49 0.46 -43.81
N LEU A 579 53.80 -0.70 -44.42
CA LEU A 579 55.15 -0.99 -44.89
C LEU A 579 55.62 0.03 -45.93
N TYR A 580 54.82 0.46 -46.91
CA TYR A 580 55.27 1.49 -47.87
C TYR A 580 55.70 2.80 -47.22
N ASN A 581 55.06 3.19 -46.11
CA ASN A 581 55.33 4.45 -45.45
C ASN A 581 56.59 4.39 -44.58
N TYR A 582 56.95 3.22 -44.03
CA TYR A 582 58.02 3.07 -43.05
C TYR A 582 59.19 2.18 -43.50
N LEU A 583 59.03 1.37 -44.56
CA LEU A 583 60.07 0.51 -45.11
C LEU A 583 61.33 1.29 -45.55
N PRO A 584 61.25 2.52 -46.14
CA PRO A 584 62.44 3.31 -46.44
C PRO A 584 63.31 3.63 -45.22
N GLU A 585 62.69 3.92 -44.08
CA GLU A 585 63.39 4.24 -42.82
C GLU A 585 63.99 2.98 -42.17
N VAL A 586 63.35 1.82 -42.35
CA VAL A 586 63.81 0.53 -41.80
C VAL A 586 65.01 -0.04 -42.59
N VAL A 587 65.15 0.31 -43.88
CA VAL A 587 66.21 -0.22 -44.77
C VAL A 587 67.50 0.61 -44.70
N GLU A 588 67.45 1.82 -44.14
CA GLU A 588 68.63 2.69 -43.93
C GLU A 588 69.68 2.01 -43.02
N GLY A 589 70.97 2.13 -43.36
CA GLY A 589 72.10 1.44 -42.78
C GLY A 589 72.26 -0.03 -43.19
N SER A 590 71.24 -0.66 -43.78
CA SER A 590 71.25 -2.08 -44.11
C SER A 590 71.80 -2.36 -45.53
N ILE A 591 71.84 -1.35 -46.41
CA ILE A 591 72.25 -1.48 -47.82
C ILE A 591 73.77 -1.61 -47.92
N ALA A 592 74.54 -0.75 -47.24
CA ALA A 592 75.98 -0.79 -47.17
C ALA A 592 76.46 -2.05 -46.44
N GLN A 593 75.78 -2.46 -45.37
CA GLN A 593 76.04 -3.73 -44.69
C GLN A 593 75.87 -4.91 -45.64
N THR A 594 74.77 -4.95 -46.41
CA THR A 594 74.48 -6.02 -47.38
C THR A 594 75.49 -6.04 -48.52
N ALA A 595 75.81 -4.88 -49.10
CA ALA A 595 76.83 -4.74 -50.13
C ALA A 595 78.22 -5.17 -49.63
N SER A 596 78.58 -4.79 -48.39
CA SER A 596 79.84 -5.18 -47.74
C SER A 596 79.89 -6.70 -47.51
N ALA A 597 78.79 -7.31 -47.06
CA ALA A 597 78.68 -8.74 -46.84
C ALA A 597 78.86 -9.53 -48.15
N ASN A 598 78.18 -9.12 -49.23
CA ASN A 598 78.29 -9.77 -50.54
C ASN A 598 79.71 -9.70 -51.11
N LEU A 599 80.38 -8.55 -50.99
CA LEU A 599 81.77 -8.41 -51.43
C LEU A 599 82.76 -9.17 -50.54
N LYS A 600 82.52 -9.25 -49.22
CA LYS A 600 83.40 -10.00 -48.29
C LYS A 600 83.36 -11.51 -48.55
N GLN A 601 82.27 -12.03 -49.10
CA GLN A 601 82.16 -13.43 -49.51
C GLN A 601 83.02 -13.78 -50.73
N LEU A 602 83.43 -12.78 -51.54
CA LEU A 602 84.30 -12.99 -52.69
C LEU A 602 85.76 -13.22 -52.25
N SER A 603 86.43 -14.18 -52.89
CA SER A 603 87.85 -14.44 -52.74
C SER A 603 88.71 -13.28 -53.26
N ASP A 604 89.98 -13.20 -52.84
CA ASP A 604 90.91 -12.15 -53.29
C ASP A 604 91.02 -12.06 -54.83
N GLN A 605 90.88 -13.20 -55.54
CA GLN A 605 90.91 -13.24 -57.00
C GLN A 605 89.61 -12.72 -57.62
N GLU A 606 88.46 -13.01 -57.00
CA GLU A 606 87.15 -12.53 -57.46
C GLU A 606 87.02 -11.02 -57.23
N VAL A 607 87.44 -10.51 -56.07
CA VAL A 607 87.48 -9.07 -55.80
C VAL A 607 88.43 -8.36 -56.77
N GLN A 608 89.62 -8.92 -57.02
CA GLN A 608 90.55 -8.37 -58.00
C GLN A 608 89.92 -8.32 -59.40
N THR A 609 89.22 -9.38 -59.82
CA THR A 609 88.59 -9.47 -61.13
C THR A 609 87.45 -8.46 -61.26
N ALA A 610 86.58 -8.36 -60.26
CA ALA A 610 85.46 -7.42 -60.24
C ALA A 610 85.94 -5.96 -60.32
N ILE A 611 87.01 -5.62 -59.61
CA ILE A 611 87.64 -4.28 -59.64
C ILE A 611 88.38 -4.03 -60.97
N GLU A 612 89.08 -5.02 -61.53
CA GLU A 612 89.76 -4.92 -62.84
C GLU A 612 88.76 -4.74 -63.98
N GLU A 613 87.61 -5.42 -63.94
CA GLU A 613 86.54 -5.28 -64.93
C GLU A 613 85.83 -3.92 -64.87
N PHE A 614 85.60 -3.40 -63.66
CA PHE A 614 84.96 -2.11 -63.45
C PHE A 614 85.94 -0.94 -63.63
N ILE A 615 86.92 -0.78 -62.73
CA ILE A 615 87.86 0.36 -62.74
C ILE A 615 88.85 0.23 -63.91
N GLY A 616 89.38 -0.97 -64.16
CA GLY A 616 90.43 -1.18 -65.16
C GLY A 616 89.97 -0.85 -66.59
N LYS A 617 88.69 -1.05 -66.91
CA LYS A 617 88.11 -0.68 -68.22
C LYS A 617 87.97 0.83 -68.39
N GLU A 618 87.54 1.54 -67.35
CA GLU A 618 87.33 2.99 -67.39
C GLU A 618 88.64 3.81 -67.34
N LEU A 619 89.74 3.23 -66.81
CA LEU A 619 91.05 3.88 -66.73
C LEU A 619 92.00 3.62 -67.93
N LYS A 620 91.67 2.68 -68.83
CA LYS A 620 92.44 2.44 -70.08
C LYS A 620 92.76 3.69 -70.91
N PRO A 621 91.87 4.69 -71.02
CA PRO A 621 92.14 5.95 -71.73
C PRO A 621 93.39 6.72 -71.26
N ILE A 622 93.81 6.56 -69.99
CA ILE A 622 95.04 7.17 -69.44
C ILE A 622 96.28 6.74 -70.22
N THR A 623 96.33 5.49 -70.69
CA THR A 623 97.46 4.95 -71.43
C THR A 623 97.62 5.64 -72.79
N TYR A 624 96.50 5.94 -73.46
CA TYR A 624 96.50 6.65 -74.73
C TYR A 624 96.82 8.14 -74.55
N LEU A 625 96.29 8.77 -73.48
CA LEU A 625 96.64 10.15 -73.11
C LEU A 625 98.11 10.29 -72.72
N GLY A 626 98.67 9.31 -72.01
CA GLY A 626 100.09 9.21 -71.68
C GLY A 626 100.98 9.18 -72.91
N ALA A 627 100.58 8.46 -73.95
CA ALA A 627 101.29 8.45 -75.23
C ALA A 627 101.25 9.82 -75.92
N LEU A 628 100.08 10.47 -75.94
CA LEU A 628 99.92 11.81 -76.52
C LEU A 628 100.79 12.85 -75.79
N LEU A 629 100.71 12.87 -74.47
CA LEU A 629 101.46 13.81 -73.62
C LEU A 629 102.96 13.51 -73.64
N GLY A 630 103.35 12.24 -73.66
CA GLY A 630 104.74 11.83 -73.83
C GLY A 630 105.32 12.30 -75.16
N ALA A 631 104.56 12.22 -76.26
CA ALA A 631 104.95 12.75 -77.55
C ALA A 631 105.16 14.27 -77.51
N ALA A 632 104.21 14.99 -76.91
CA ALA A 632 104.28 16.44 -76.76
C ALA A 632 105.50 16.87 -75.91
N ALA A 633 105.75 16.18 -74.80
CA ALA A 633 106.93 16.42 -73.97
C ALA A 633 108.23 16.19 -74.77
N GLY A 634 108.33 15.07 -75.51
CA GLY A 634 109.49 14.78 -76.37
C GLY A 634 109.76 15.88 -77.40
N VAL A 635 108.72 16.44 -78.02
CA VAL A 635 108.83 17.60 -78.93
C VAL A 635 109.32 18.84 -78.21
N ILE A 636 108.75 19.17 -77.05
CA ILE A 636 109.11 20.36 -76.26
C ILE A 636 110.57 20.28 -75.79
N PHE A 637 111.03 19.14 -75.27
CA PHE A 637 112.42 18.96 -74.82
C PHE A 637 113.42 19.11 -75.96
N ASN A 638 113.09 18.60 -77.15
CA ASN A 638 113.93 18.76 -78.33
C ASN A 638 113.99 20.23 -78.80
N LEU A 639 112.84 20.92 -78.90
CA LEU A 639 112.76 22.31 -79.36
C LEU A 639 113.40 23.32 -78.39
N THR A 640 113.33 23.06 -77.08
CA THR A 640 113.86 23.98 -76.05
C THR A 640 115.37 23.84 -75.84
N GLY A 641 116.01 22.79 -76.41
CA GLY A 641 117.43 22.52 -76.19
C GLY A 641 117.78 22.20 -74.73
N ALA A 642 116.79 21.89 -73.89
CA ALA A 642 117.00 21.58 -72.48
C ALA A 642 117.86 20.32 -72.30
N GLU A 643 117.77 19.37 -73.24
CA GLU A 643 118.59 18.15 -73.26
C GLU A 643 120.07 18.47 -73.54
N SER A 644 120.37 19.44 -74.41
CA SER A 644 121.74 19.86 -74.75
C SER A 644 122.34 20.84 -73.73
N ALA A 645 121.53 21.63 -73.03
CA ALA A 645 121.97 22.57 -71.99
C ALA A 645 122.39 21.88 -70.67
N LEU A 646 121.81 20.72 -70.35
CA LEU A 646 122.18 19.93 -69.18
C LEU A 646 123.38 18.99 -69.43
N MET A 647 123.63 18.62 -70.69
CA MET A 647 124.70 17.69 -71.10
C MET A 647 126.06 18.37 -71.35
N ALA A 648 126.17 19.67 -71.08
CA ALA A 648 127.39 20.45 -71.28
C ALA A 648 127.92 20.94 -69.91
N ALA A 649 128.68 20.05 -69.24
CA ALA A 649 129.54 20.26 -68.05
C ALA A 649 129.10 19.52 -66.75
N SER A 650 129.20 18.18 -66.72
CA SER A 650 129.29 17.38 -65.48
C SER A 650 129.80 15.94 -65.76
N PRO A 651 130.24 15.16 -64.73
CA PRO A 651 130.69 13.78 -64.90
C PRO A 651 129.57 12.83 -65.38
N VAL A 652 129.92 11.82 -66.17
CA VAL A 652 129.01 10.83 -66.80
C VAL A 652 127.92 10.27 -65.87
N TRP A 653 128.20 10.01 -64.59
CA TRP A 653 127.20 9.50 -63.65
C TRP A 653 126.11 10.53 -63.29
N VAL A 654 126.44 11.83 -63.32
CA VAL A 654 125.50 12.94 -63.14
C VAL A 654 124.53 13.01 -64.32
N ASP A 655 124.98 12.67 -65.52
CA ASP A 655 124.15 12.66 -66.74
C ASP A 655 123.08 11.54 -66.67
N TYR A 656 123.43 10.38 -66.13
CA TYR A 656 122.46 9.30 -65.87
C TYR A 656 121.44 9.68 -64.78
N LEU A 657 121.90 10.27 -63.67
CA LEU A 657 121.01 10.67 -62.57
C LEU A 657 120.09 11.84 -62.96
N SER A 658 120.63 12.86 -63.63
CA SER A 658 119.86 14.01 -64.11
C SER A 658 118.82 13.59 -65.14
N SER A 659 119.15 12.66 -66.03
CA SER A 659 118.20 12.08 -66.99
C SER A 659 117.14 11.24 -66.31
N ALA A 660 117.51 10.38 -65.36
CA ALA A 660 116.53 9.61 -64.59
C ALA A 660 115.54 10.52 -63.84
N LEU A 661 116.03 11.59 -63.21
CA LEU A 661 115.21 12.58 -62.52
C LEU A 661 114.33 13.38 -63.49
N LEU A 662 114.87 13.79 -64.65
CA LEU A 662 114.12 14.54 -65.65
C LEU A 662 113.02 13.69 -66.27
N TYR A 663 113.35 12.52 -66.82
CA TYR A 663 112.38 11.60 -67.41
C TYR A 663 111.40 11.04 -66.36
N GLY A 664 111.83 10.88 -65.11
CA GLY A 664 110.95 10.55 -63.98
C GLY A 664 109.99 11.67 -63.62
N SER A 665 110.46 12.93 -63.57
CA SER A 665 109.62 14.11 -63.29
C SER A 665 108.61 14.36 -64.41
N VAL A 666 109.03 14.16 -65.66
CA VAL A 666 108.16 14.25 -66.84
C VAL A 666 107.13 13.13 -66.81
N GLY A 667 107.54 11.89 -66.53
CA GLY A 667 106.63 10.76 -66.37
C GLY A 667 105.61 10.95 -65.25
N TRP A 668 106.02 11.52 -64.11
CA TRP A 668 105.13 11.90 -63.03
C TRP A 668 104.13 13.00 -63.47
N LEU A 669 104.61 14.07 -64.09
CA LEU A 669 103.78 15.18 -64.53
C LEU A 669 102.77 14.76 -65.60
N THR A 670 103.20 13.96 -66.59
CA THR A 670 102.30 13.45 -67.64
C THR A 670 101.25 12.50 -67.06
N ASN A 671 101.56 11.73 -66.01
CA ASN A 671 100.57 10.92 -65.31
C ASN A 671 99.57 11.73 -64.50
N VAL A 672 100.04 12.74 -63.75
CA VAL A 672 99.16 13.67 -63.02
C VAL A 672 98.21 14.35 -63.99
N LEU A 673 98.72 14.83 -65.12
CA LEU A 673 97.91 15.48 -66.15
C LEU A 673 96.96 14.50 -66.84
N ALA A 674 97.41 13.28 -67.16
CA ALA A 674 96.56 12.27 -67.79
C ALA A 674 95.39 11.86 -66.89
N ILE A 675 95.61 11.71 -65.59
CA ILE A 675 94.55 11.45 -64.59
C ILE A 675 93.62 12.64 -64.48
N TRP A 676 94.16 13.85 -64.40
CA TRP A 676 93.35 15.07 -64.39
C TRP A 676 92.47 15.18 -65.65
N MET A 677 93.00 14.82 -66.83
CA MET A 677 92.29 14.82 -68.11
C MET A 677 91.20 13.74 -68.25
N ILE A 678 91.13 12.77 -67.33
CA ILE A 678 90.02 11.80 -67.29
C ILE A 678 88.71 12.52 -66.96
N PHE A 679 88.76 13.43 -65.99
CA PHE A 679 87.58 14.13 -65.48
C PHE A 679 87.46 15.54 -66.06
N ASN A 680 88.60 16.22 -66.26
CA ASN A 680 88.65 17.62 -66.67
C ASN A 680 89.13 17.78 -68.13
N PRO A 681 88.72 18.85 -68.85
CA PRO A 681 87.68 19.81 -68.48
C PRO A 681 86.28 19.19 -68.51
N TYR A 682 85.40 19.56 -67.58
CA TYR A 682 84.03 18.99 -67.50
C TYR A 682 83.13 19.26 -68.71
N GLN A 683 83.47 20.28 -69.51
CA GLN A 683 82.69 20.72 -70.67
C GLN A 683 83.59 20.83 -71.90
N GLU A 684 82.95 20.78 -73.08
CA GLU A 684 83.59 21.04 -74.36
C GLU A 684 84.21 22.45 -74.38
N LYS A 685 85.49 22.54 -74.74
CA LYS A 685 86.20 23.80 -74.92
C LYS A 685 86.44 24.03 -76.41
N TYR A 686 86.28 25.26 -76.85
CA TYR A 686 86.50 25.69 -78.22
C TYR A 686 87.56 26.79 -78.25
N ILE A 687 88.50 26.70 -79.20
CA ILE A 687 89.41 27.80 -79.54
C ILE A 687 89.03 28.26 -80.94
N ALA A 688 88.52 29.48 -81.05
CA ALA A 688 87.78 29.96 -82.23
C ALA A 688 86.65 28.96 -82.61
N SER A 689 86.63 28.45 -83.84
CA SER A 689 85.63 27.48 -84.32
C SER A 689 86.06 26.01 -84.17
N PHE A 690 87.26 25.75 -83.65
CA PHE A 690 87.78 24.39 -83.52
C PHE A 690 87.61 23.86 -82.10
N LYS A 691 86.97 22.69 -81.97
CA LYS A 691 86.85 21.96 -80.70
C LYS A 691 88.23 21.52 -80.24
N VAL A 692 88.58 21.85 -79.00
CA VAL A 692 89.83 21.39 -78.40
C VAL A 692 89.73 19.87 -78.24
N PRO A 693 90.65 19.08 -78.85
CA PRO A 693 90.61 17.64 -78.74
C PRO A 693 90.73 17.23 -77.26
N PHE A 694 90.02 16.17 -76.88
CA PHE A 694 89.95 15.69 -75.49
C PHE A 694 89.28 16.66 -74.50
N THR A 695 88.36 17.51 -74.98
CA THR A 695 87.39 18.24 -74.16
C THR A 695 85.94 17.86 -74.58
N PRO A 696 85.06 17.44 -73.65
CA PRO A 696 85.31 17.32 -72.22
C PRO A 696 86.20 16.11 -71.90
N GLY A 697 86.60 15.97 -70.64
CA GLY A 697 87.33 14.82 -70.13
C GLY A 697 86.64 13.49 -70.47
N VAL A 698 87.41 12.40 -70.44
CA VAL A 698 86.97 11.08 -70.91
C VAL A 698 85.72 10.54 -70.19
N VAL A 699 85.62 10.70 -68.88
CA VAL A 699 84.47 10.25 -68.07
C VAL A 699 83.26 11.14 -68.32
N ALA A 700 83.45 12.46 -68.36
CA ALA A 700 82.41 13.42 -68.71
C ALA A 700 81.80 13.15 -70.11
N LYS A 701 82.64 12.74 -71.08
CA LYS A 701 82.19 12.36 -72.43
C LYS A 701 81.43 11.03 -72.47
N ASN A 702 81.76 10.07 -71.60
CA ASN A 702 81.21 8.71 -71.62
C ASN A 702 80.28 8.40 -70.43
N ARG A 703 79.63 9.42 -69.84
CA ARG A 703 78.78 9.29 -68.63
C ARG A 703 77.75 8.16 -68.71
N ASN A 704 77.08 7.98 -69.84
CA ASN A 704 76.07 6.91 -70.00
C ASN A 704 76.68 5.52 -69.87
N ARG A 705 77.84 5.29 -70.50
CA ARG A 705 78.55 4.01 -70.40
C ARG A 705 79.01 3.74 -68.97
N PHE A 706 79.49 4.77 -68.28
CA PHE A 706 79.89 4.70 -66.88
C PHE A 706 78.70 4.34 -65.98
N ALA A 707 77.56 5.02 -66.16
CA ALA A 707 76.32 4.73 -65.46
C ALA A 707 75.86 3.27 -65.65
N ASP A 708 75.91 2.75 -66.88
CA ASP A 708 75.52 1.36 -67.16
C ASP A 708 76.48 0.35 -66.53
N SER A 709 77.77 0.65 -66.51
CA SER A 709 78.79 -0.20 -65.88
C SER A 709 78.70 -0.16 -64.36
N MET A 710 78.38 0.99 -63.76
CA MET A 710 78.11 1.11 -62.33
C MET A 710 76.85 0.34 -61.94
N GLY A 711 75.74 0.50 -62.69
CA GLY A 711 74.52 -0.25 -62.44
C GLY A 711 74.70 -1.76 -62.58
N SER A 712 75.46 -2.20 -63.59
CA SER A 712 75.78 -3.62 -63.75
C SER A 712 76.65 -4.16 -62.63
N PHE A 713 77.57 -3.36 -62.08
CA PHE A 713 78.41 -3.75 -60.95
C PHE A 713 77.60 -3.84 -59.64
N VAL A 714 76.69 -2.88 -59.39
CA VAL A 714 75.81 -2.91 -58.22
C VAL A 714 74.90 -4.13 -58.24
N GLU A 715 74.21 -4.40 -59.35
CA GLU A 715 73.31 -5.56 -59.50
C GLU A 715 74.06 -6.89 -59.44
N LYS A 716 75.18 -7.01 -60.15
CA LYS A 716 75.89 -8.28 -60.29
C LYS A 716 76.83 -8.61 -59.15
N GLU A 717 77.33 -7.65 -58.38
CA GLU A 717 78.35 -7.92 -57.35
C GLU A 717 77.97 -7.39 -55.96
N LEU A 718 77.16 -6.33 -55.84
CA LEU A 718 76.83 -5.73 -54.54
C LEU A 718 75.49 -6.19 -53.98
N LEU A 719 74.43 -6.25 -54.81
CA LEU A 719 73.05 -6.54 -54.38
C LEU A 719 72.42 -7.59 -55.33
N LYS A 720 72.93 -8.83 -55.27
CA LYS A 720 72.48 -9.94 -56.14
C LYS A 720 71.11 -10.47 -55.68
N ALA A 721 70.12 -10.46 -56.59
CA ALA A 721 68.76 -10.94 -56.29
C ALA A 721 68.72 -12.40 -55.77
N ASN A 722 69.49 -13.29 -56.39
CA ASN A 722 69.56 -14.71 -56.00
C ASN A 722 70.25 -14.98 -54.66
N SER A 723 70.94 -13.99 -54.08
CA SER A 723 71.56 -14.08 -52.75
C SER A 723 70.73 -13.40 -51.66
N ALA A 724 69.63 -12.73 -52.03
CA ALA A 724 68.81 -11.96 -51.10
C ALA A 724 68.22 -12.82 -49.97
N ALA A 725 67.81 -14.05 -50.28
CA ALA A 725 67.31 -15.03 -49.30
C ALA A 725 68.36 -15.34 -48.23
N ASP A 726 69.58 -15.70 -48.63
CA ASP A 726 70.68 -16.04 -47.72
C ASP A 726 71.10 -14.83 -46.88
N LEU A 727 71.07 -13.62 -47.45
CA LEU A 727 71.39 -12.39 -46.75
C LEU A 727 70.35 -12.04 -45.68
N ILE A 728 69.06 -12.12 -46.02
CA ILE A 728 67.99 -11.87 -45.05
C ILE A 728 68.04 -12.91 -43.93
N GLU A 729 68.34 -14.18 -44.23
CA GLU A 729 68.52 -15.22 -43.22
C GLU A 729 69.73 -14.96 -42.32
N ASN A 730 70.90 -14.67 -42.91
CA ASN A 730 72.14 -14.41 -42.15
C ASN A 730 72.04 -13.16 -41.27
N ASN A 731 71.22 -12.18 -41.65
CA ASN A 731 70.97 -10.95 -40.89
C ASN A 731 69.62 -10.97 -40.14
N ARG A 732 68.93 -12.11 -40.08
CA ARG A 732 67.59 -12.26 -39.47
C ARG A 732 67.50 -11.61 -38.09
N LYS A 733 68.52 -11.87 -37.25
CA LYS A 733 68.57 -11.33 -35.89
C LYS A 733 68.65 -9.80 -35.91
N GLU A 734 69.54 -9.23 -36.72
CA GLU A 734 69.68 -7.76 -36.82
C GLU A 734 68.41 -7.10 -37.36
N ILE A 735 67.76 -7.69 -38.37
CA ILE A 735 66.49 -7.20 -38.92
C ILE A 735 65.38 -7.25 -37.85
N THR A 736 65.32 -8.35 -37.10
CA THR A 736 64.34 -8.52 -36.01
C THR A 736 64.60 -7.49 -34.91
N ASP A 737 65.84 -7.34 -34.46
CA ASP A 737 66.24 -6.41 -33.40
C ASP A 737 65.96 -4.95 -33.80
N LYS A 738 66.30 -4.54 -35.03
CA LYS A 738 65.98 -3.19 -35.57
C LYS A 738 64.47 -2.98 -35.66
N GLY A 739 63.73 -3.97 -36.16
CA GLY A 739 62.27 -3.91 -36.24
C GLY A 739 61.62 -3.77 -34.86
N LEU A 740 62.05 -4.56 -33.88
CA LEU A 740 61.59 -4.44 -32.50
C LEU A 740 61.94 -3.09 -31.89
N GLN A 741 63.16 -2.60 -32.11
CA GLN A 741 63.61 -1.29 -31.64
C GLN A 741 62.75 -0.17 -32.21
N PHE A 742 62.41 -0.21 -33.50
CA PHE A 742 61.54 0.79 -34.14
C PHE A 742 60.17 0.91 -33.45
N PHE A 743 59.53 -0.22 -33.14
CA PHE A 743 58.24 -0.17 -32.42
C PHE A 743 58.42 0.22 -30.95
N LYS A 744 59.53 -0.16 -30.29
CA LYS A 744 59.85 0.25 -28.91
C LYS A 744 60.08 1.75 -28.79
N ASP A 745 60.79 2.36 -29.74
CA ASP A 745 61.06 3.80 -29.78
C ASP A 745 59.78 4.63 -29.89
N GLN A 746 58.71 4.02 -30.42
CA GLN A 746 57.36 4.60 -30.53
C GLN A 746 56.41 4.09 -29.42
N ASP A 747 56.91 3.42 -28.38
CA ASP A 747 56.13 2.75 -27.33
C ASP A 747 54.93 1.95 -27.86
N TYR A 748 55.14 1.23 -28.96
CA TYR A 748 54.14 0.41 -29.64
C TYR A 748 52.89 1.17 -30.14
N GLN A 749 52.85 2.50 -30.09
CA GLN A 749 51.68 3.30 -30.49
C GLN A 749 51.25 3.03 -31.94
N LEU A 750 52.20 2.78 -32.84
CA LEU A 750 51.93 2.43 -34.24
C LEU A 750 51.11 1.13 -34.36
N LEU A 751 51.40 0.11 -33.55
CA LEU A 751 50.65 -1.15 -33.52
C LEU A 751 49.20 -0.92 -33.09
N PHE A 752 49.00 -0.22 -31.98
CA PHE A 752 47.66 0.06 -31.46
C PHE A 752 46.86 0.98 -32.38
N ASN A 753 47.49 1.94 -33.05
CA ASN A 753 46.85 2.79 -34.06
C ASN A 753 46.35 1.99 -35.27
N LEU A 754 47.08 0.95 -35.70
CA LEU A 754 46.61 0.04 -36.74
C LEU A 754 45.39 -0.76 -36.28
N LEU A 755 45.40 -1.28 -35.04
CA LEU A 755 44.27 -2.00 -34.47
C LEU A 755 43.01 -1.12 -34.37
N LYS A 756 43.15 0.15 -33.92
CA LYS A 756 42.04 1.12 -33.84
C LYS A 756 41.44 1.42 -35.21
N LYS A 757 42.26 1.58 -36.26
CA LYS A 757 41.77 1.78 -37.64
C LYS A 757 40.94 0.60 -38.16
N LYS A 758 41.09 -0.58 -37.56
CA LYS A 758 40.37 -1.81 -37.91
C LYS A 758 39.28 -2.19 -36.90
N ASP A 759 38.86 -1.25 -36.06
CA ASP A 759 37.75 -1.41 -35.12
C ASP A 759 36.53 -2.14 -35.71
N SER A 760 36.12 -1.79 -36.93
CA SER A 760 34.96 -2.37 -37.62
C SER A 760 35.17 -3.82 -37.98
N LEU A 761 36.38 -4.21 -38.41
CA LEU A 761 36.67 -5.62 -38.71
C LEU A 761 36.72 -6.47 -37.46
N ILE A 762 37.22 -5.89 -36.35
CA ILE A 762 37.27 -6.56 -35.06
C ILE A 762 35.84 -6.69 -34.51
N ALA A 763 35.03 -5.64 -34.60
CA ALA A 763 33.62 -5.66 -34.21
C ALA A 763 32.80 -6.68 -35.02
N ASP A 764 32.97 -6.71 -36.35
CA ASP A 764 32.37 -7.73 -37.22
C ASP A 764 32.74 -9.15 -36.76
N ALA A 765 34.02 -9.40 -36.48
CA ALA A 765 34.50 -10.71 -36.04
C ALA A 765 33.92 -11.10 -34.67
N LEU A 766 33.86 -10.15 -33.73
CA LEU A 766 33.29 -10.36 -32.39
C LEU A 766 31.79 -10.62 -32.46
N LEU A 767 31.03 -9.88 -33.26
CA LEU A 767 29.59 -10.10 -33.39
C LEU A 767 29.25 -11.42 -34.05
N ASN A 768 29.98 -11.82 -35.09
CA ASN A 768 29.82 -13.14 -35.70
C ASN A 768 30.13 -14.26 -34.69
N PHE A 769 31.20 -14.09 -33.91
CA PHE A 769 31.53 -15.02 -32.83
C PHE A 769 30.42 -15.06 -31.76
N SER A 770 29.91 -13.90 -31.33
CA SER A 770 28.81 -13.81 -30.38
C SER A 770 27.54 -14.47 -30.91
N ALA A 771 27.18 -14.28 -32.18
CA ALA A 771 26.02 -14.90 -32.80
C ALA A 771 26.14 -16.44 -32.82
N GLU A 772 27.32 -16.98 -33.16
CA GLU A 772 27.63 -18.41 -33.11
C GLU A 772 27.51 -18.94 -31.67
N GLN A 773 28.12 -18.25 -30.69
CA GLN A 773 28.07 -18.65 -29.29
C GLN A 773 26.67 -18.56 -28.67
N ILE A 774 25.85 -17.58 -29.06
CA ILE A 774 24.44 -17.47 -28.68
C ILE A 774 23.64 -18.64 -29.27
N SER A 775 23.89 -19.03 -30.51
CA SER A 775 23.21 -20.19 -31.10
C SER A 775 23.60 -21.51 -30.40
N GLU A 776 24.87 -21.67 -30.01
CA GLU A 776 25.34 -22.83 -29.25
C GLU A 776 24.78 -22.88 -27.81
N ALA A 777 24.43 -21.72 -27.25
CA ALA A 777 23.92 -21.57 -25.88
C ALA A 777 22.63 -22.36 -25.61
N LYS A 778 21.82 -22.67 -26.63
CA LYS A 778 20.58 -23.44 -26.48
C LYS A 778 20.77 -24.82 -25.85
N THR A 779 21.97 -25.39 -25.98
CA THR A 779 22.32 -26.71 -25.42
C THR A 779 22.90 -26.64 -24.00
N LYS A 780 23.16 -25.43 -23.47
CA LYS A 780 23.87 -25.24 -22.20
C LYS A 780 22.89 -25.11 -21.02
N ILE A 781 22.80 -26.18 -20.21
CA ILE A 781 21.88 -26.28 -19.06
C ILE A 781 22.01 -25.11 -18.07
N TYR A 782 23.23 -24.62 -17.81
CA TYR A 782 23.44 -23.52 -16.87
C TYR A 782 22.82 -22.20 -17.35
N LEU A 783 22.89 -21.91 -18.66
CA LEU A 783 22.23 -20.73 -19.26
C LEU A 783 20.72 -20.87 -19.21
N GLN A 784 20.21 -22.07 -19.45
CA GLN A 784 18.78 -22.32 -19.33
C GLN A 784 18.26 -22.04 -17.91
N LYS A 785 19.03 -22.42 -16.90
CA LYS A 785 18.72 -22.14 -15.49
C LYS A 785 18.79 -20.63 -15.19
N TYR A 786 19.77 -19.93 -15.74
CA TYR A 786 19.93 -18.49 -15.55
C TYR A 786 18.76 -17.68 -16.17
N ILE A 787 18.39 -18.00 -17.42
CA ILE A 787 17.25 -17.38 -18.10
C ILE A 787 15.94 -17.66 -17.34
N ASN A 788 15.75 -18.89 -16.86
CA ASN A 788 14.61 -19.23 -16.00
C ASN A 788 14.58 -18.37 -14.72
N SER A 789 15.70 -18.28 -13.99
CA SER A 789 15.77 -17.47 -12.77
C SER A 789 15.41 -16.00 -13.03
N MET A 790 15.94 -15.43 -14.11
CA MET A 790 15.70 -14.03 -14.47
C MET A 790 14.24 -13.77 -14.84
N LEU A 791 13.63 -14.64 -15.63
CA LEU A 791 12.20 -14.51 -15.97
C LEU A 791 11.32 -14.77 -14.74
N ASN A 792 11.69 -15.69 -13.85
CA ASN A 792 10.99 -15.87 -12.59
C ASN A 792 11.00 -14.59 -11.76
N ASP A 793 12.15 -13.92 -11.66
CA ASP A 793 12.28 -12.66 -10.91
C ASP A 793 11.39 -11.57 -11.52
N ILE A 794 11.31 -11.47 -12.86
CA ILE A 794 10.40 -10.53 -13.55
C ILE A 794 8.95 -10.87 -13.23
N LEU A 795 8.54 -12.14 -13.39
CA LEU A 795 7.18 -12.60 -13.13
C LEU A 795 6.77 -12.41 -11.67
N GLU A 796 7.68 -12.65 -10.73
CA GLU A 796 7.45 -12.49 -9.29
C GLU A 796 7.34 -11.00 -8.89
N ASN A 797 8.18 -10.14 -9.46
CA ASN A 797 8.07 -8.69 -9.28
C ASN A 797 6.75 -8.14 -9.81
N GLU A 798 6.21 -8.71 -10.89
CA GLU A 798 4.89 -8.34 -11.39
C GLU A 798 3.77 -8.73 -10.43
N ILE A 799 3.82 -9.91 -9.81
CA ILE A 799 2.85 -10.25 -8.76
C ILE A 799 2.95 -9.28 -7.58
N LYS A 800 4.16 -8.86 -7.21
CA LYS A 800 4.39 -7.87 -6.14
C LYS A 800 3.85 -6.49 -6.51
N ALA A 801 3.84 -6.13 -7.79
CA ALA A 801 3.34 -4.86 -8.31
C ALA A 801 1.81 -4.84 -8.56
N ILE A 802 1.14 -5.99 -8.46
CA ILE A 802 -0.31 -6.08 -8.60
C ILE A 802 -1.00 -5.19 -7.55
N ASN A 803 -1.75 -4.22 -8.04
CA ASN A 803 -2.65 -3.42 -7.23
C ASN A 803 -4.01 -4.15 -7.14
N LEU A 804 -4.40 -4.52 -5.91
CA LEU A 804 -5.65 -5.24 -5.66
C LEU A 804 -6.90 -4.40 -5.97
N GLU A 805 -6.85 -3.07 -5.88
CA GLU A 805 -7.93 -2.17 -6.30
C GLU A 805 -8.18 -2.28 -7.81
N LYS A 806 -7.11 -2.28 -8.61
CA LYS A 806 -7.19 -2.42 -10.07
C LYS A 806 -7.74 -3.80 -10.48
N ILE A 807 -7.22 -4.87 -9.87
CA ILE A 807 -7.73 -6.22 -10.15
C ILE A 807 -9.18 -6.39 -9.68
N SER A 808 -9.52 -5.91 -8.49
CA SER A 808 -10.90 -6.05 -7.98
C SER A 808 -11.88 -5.26 -8.82
N SER A 809 -11.55 -4.02 -9.23
CA SER A 809 -12.39 -3.22 -10.13
C SER A 809 -12.51 -3.83 -11.52
N GLU A 810 -11.42 -4.31 -12.14
CA GLU A 810 -11.44 -4.94 -13.47
C GLU A 810 -12.16 -6.30 -13.46
N ILE A 811 -11.94 -7.16 -12.46
CA ILE A 811 -12.66 -8.44 -12.30
C ILE A 811 -14.16 -8.18 -12.09
N LEU A 812 -14.52 -7.19 -11.27
CA LEU A 812 -15.92 -6.84 -11.03
C LEU A 812 -16.59 -6.20 -12.25
N ASP A 813 -15.84 -5.50 -13.12
CA ASP A 813 -16.39 -4.80 -14.29
C ASP A 813 -16.35 -5.61 -15.59
N HIS A 814 -15.39 -6.52 -15.79
CA HIS A 814 -15.35 -7.43 -16.95
C HIS A 814 -16.27 -8.65 -16.79
N ASN A 815 -16.57 -9.08 -15.56
CA ASN A 815 -17.51 -10.18 -15.31
C ASN A 815 -18.93 -9.70 -15.00
N ARG A 816 -19.46 -8.71 -15.73
CA ARG A 816 -20.88 -8.32 -15.66
C ARG A 816 -21.85 -9.50 -15.89
N GLU A 817 -21.37 -10.63 -16.45
CA GLU A 817 -22.19 -11.81 -16.75
C GLU A 817 -21.65 -13.15 -16.18
N LYS A 818 -20.49 -13.20 -15.48
CA LYS A 818 -19.83 -14.48 -15.15
C LYS A 818 -19.37 -14.69 -13.72
N ILE A 819 -19.26 -13.66 -12.87
CA ILE A 819 -19.14 -13.92 -11.43
C ILE A 819 -20.54 -14.26 -10.97
N ASN A 820 -20.96 -15.50 -11.22
CA ASN A 820 -22.18 -16.04 -10.64
C ASN A 820 -21.87 -16.25 -9.16
N PHE A 821 -21.88 -15.18 -8.36
CA PHE A 821 -22.32 -15.30 -6.97
C PHE A 821 -23.74 -15.78 -7.12
N SER A 822 -23.91 -17.09 -7.29
CA SER A 822 -25.23 -17.64 -7.34
C SER A 822 -25.83 -17.22 -6.01
N THR A 823 -26.72 -16.24 -6.08
CA THR A 823 -27.57 -15.86 -4.97
C THR A 823 -28.38 -17.11 -4.56
N ALA A 824 -28.41 -18.15 -5.41
CA ALA A 824 -28.67 -19.53 -5.07
C ALA A 824 -27.74 -20.13 -3.97
N GLN A 825 -26.40 -20.13 -4.02
CA GLN A 825 -25.58 -20.77 -2.95
C GLN A 825 -25.23 -19.87 -1.76
N LEU A 826 -25.09 -18.54 -1.97
CA LEU A 826 -24.98 -17.62 -0.83
C LEU A 826 -26.34 -17.43 -0.15
N GLY A 827 -27.41 -17.29 -0.94
CA GLY A 827 -28.75 -17.00 -0.44
C GLY A 827 -29.64 -18.21 -0.12
N GLN A 828 -29.51 -19.39 -0.75
CA GLN A 828 -30.28 -20.57 -0.28
C GLN A 828 -29.78 -21.07 1.06
N ASP A 829 -28.49 -20.86 1.37
CA ASP A 829 -27.99 -21.06 2.71
C ASP A 829 -28.42 -19.92 3.63
N LEU A 830 -28.27 -18.64 3.29
CA LEU A 830 -28.53 -17.55 4.24
C LEU A 830 -30.02 -17.24 4.52
N PHE A 831 -30.94 -17.57 3.63
CA PHE A 831 -32.33 -17.05 3.68
C PHE A 831 -33.39 -18.13 3.82
N SER A 832 -33.27 -18.94 4.87
CA SER A 832 -34.42 -19.62 5.45
C SER A 832 -34.91 -18.83 6.67
N VAL A 833 -36.20 -18.98 7.00
CA VAL A 833 -36.76 -18.51 8.29
C VAL A 833 -35.88 -18.97 9.46
N GLU A 834 -35.24 -20.13 9.34
CA GLU A 834 -34.33 -20.73 10.32
C GLU A 834 -33.02 -19.95 10.52
N LYS A 835 -32.42 -19.42 9.44
CA LYS A 835 -31.18 -18.64 9.52
C LYS A 835 -31.44 -17.15 9.82
N LEU A 836 -32.58 -16.61 9.38
CA LEU A 836 -33.06 -15.30 9.79
C LEU A 836 -33.37 -15.29 11.29
N ALA A 837 -33.98 -16.37 11.79
CA ALA A 837 -34.15 -16.58 13.22
C ALA A 837 -32.83 -16.78 13.98
N ASN A 838 -31.81 -17.42 13.39
CA ASN A 838 -30.47 -17.47 14.00
C ASN A 838 -29.84 -16.08 14.14
N ALA A 839 -29.97 -15.21 13.13
CA ALA A 839 -29.34 -13.89 13.12
C ALA A 839 -30.01 -12.90 14.08
N LEU A 840 -31.32 -13.07 14.30
CA LEU A 840 -32.12 -12.26 15.23
C LEU A 840 -32.29 -12.92 16.62
N ALA A 841 -31.67 -14.08 16.85
CA ALA A 841 -31.68 -14.72 18.15
C ALA A 841 -30.50 -14.25 19.01
N GLY A 842 -30.73 -14.06 20.30
CA GLY A 842 -29.70 -13.66 21.25
C GLY A 842 -30.16 -12.60 22.24
N GLU A 843 -29.23 -12.13 23.06
CA GLU A 843 -29.47 -11.11 24.07
C GLU A 843 -29.40 -9.69 23.49
N TYR A 844 -30.49 -8.95 23.62
CA TYR A 844 -30.65 -7.56 23.26
C TYR A 844 -30.68 -6.71 24.51
N THR A 845 -30.05 -5.54 24.48
CA THR A 845 -30.12 -4.55 25.57
C THR A 845 -30.86 -3.31 25.07
N LEU A 846 -31.97 -2.95 25.70
CA LEU A 846 -32.70 -1.72 25.41
C LEU A 846 -32.47 -0.72 26.55
N SER A 847 -31.82 0.42 26.26
CA SER A 847 -31.63 1.46 27.27
C SER A 847 -32.76 2.49 27.26
N LEU A 848 -33.23 2.89 28.44
CA LEU A 848 -34.29 3.87 28.63
C LEU A 848 -33.76 5.00 29.49
N SER A 849 -33.71 6.22 28.94
CA SER A 849 -33.20 7.40 29.65
C SER A 849 -34.25 8.07 30.54
N SER A 850 -33.81 8.95 31.45
CA SER A 850 -34.72 9.74 32.29
C SER A 850 -35.69 10.59 31.46
N ASN A 851 -35.23 11.15 30.34
CA ASN A 851 -36.07 11.92 29.42
C ASN A 851 -37.18 11.05 28.79
N ARG A 852 -36.84 9.83 28.37
CA ARG A 852 -37.83 8.90 27.82
C ARG A 852 -38.79 8.37 28.88
N PHE A 853 -38.32 8.14 30.12
CA PHE A 853 -39.18 7.78 31.24
C PHE A 853 -40.24 8.87 31.52
N LYS A 854 -39.84 10.15 31.45
CA LYS A 854 -40.74 11.29 31.60
C LYS A 854 -41.81 11.36 30.50
N GLU A 855 -41.44 11.13 29.24
CA GLU A 855 -42.40 11.06 28.11
C GLU A 855 -43.41 9.93 28.32
N ILE A 856 -42.91 8.74 28.70
CA ILE A 856 -43.72 7.56 28.99
C ILE A 856 -44.73 7.85 30.11
N ILE A 857 -44.31 8.34 31.27
CA ILE A 857 -45.22 8.64 32.40
C ILE A 857 -46.26 9.73 32.07
N SER A 858 -46.01 10.55 31.06
CA SER A 858 -46.95 11.57 30.58
C SER A 858 -48.00 11.01 29.60
N ASP A 859 -47.88 9.75 29.16
CA ASP A 859 -48.82 9.10 28.24
C ASP A 859 -50.07 8.56 28.98
N LYS A 860 -51.24 8.93 28.46
CA LYS A 860 -52.56 8.47 28.94
C LYS A 860 -52.69 6.96 29.02
N LYS A 861 -51.96 6.22 28.19
CA LYS A 861 -52.00 4.76 28.11
C LYS A 861 -51.37 4.08 29.33
N ILE A 862 -50.67 4.83 30.19
CA ILE A 862 -50.05 4.32 31.43
C ILE A 862 -50.93 4.54 32.65
N PHE A 863 -52.07 5.23 32.50
CA PHE A 863 -53.05 5.43 33.58
C PHE A 863 -53.52 4.14 34.26
N PRO A 864 -53.66 2.98 33.57
CA PRO A 864 -53.93 1.69 34.22
C PRO A 864 -52.84 1.23 35.19
N PHE A 865 -51.60 1.72 35.07
CA PHE A 865 -50.50 1.45 36.01
C PHE A 865 -50.53 2.40 37.21
N ALA A 866 -50.82 3.68 36.99
CA ALA A 866 -50.99 4.68 38.06
C ALA A 866 -52.06 4.24 39.08
N LYS A 867 -53.11 3.57 38.59
CA LYS A 867 -54.15 2.86 39.37
C LYS A 867 -53.64 1.88 40.43
N TYR A 868 -52.50 1.21 40.18
CA TYR A 868 -51.90 0.26 41.13
C TYR A 868 -50.94 0.94 42.12
N LEU A 869 -50.31 2.03 41.69
CA LEU A 869 -49.38 2.83 42.49
C LEU A 869 -50.09 3.75 43.48
N LEU A 870 -51.17 4.42 43.06
CA LEU A 870 -51.88 5.43 43.85
C LEU A 870 -52.37 4.93 45.21
N PRO A 871 -53.03 3.76 45.32
CA PRO A 871 -53.44 3.21 46.61
C PRO A 871 -52.27 3.00 47.60
N GLN A 872 -51.07 2.70 47.08
CA GLN A 872 -49.87 2.46 47.91
C GLN A 872 -49.28 3.76 48.43
N LEU A 873 -49.46 4.87 47.73
CA LEU A 873 -49.06 6.20 48.20
C LEU A 873 -49.88 6.64 49.43
N PHE A 874 -51.07 6.06 49.62
CA PHE A 874 -51.91 6.31 50.81
C PHE A 874 -51.57 5.41 52.01
N LYS A 875 -50.60 4.48 51.92
CA LYS A 875 -50.13 3.69 53.09
C LYS A 875 -49.26 4.47 54.09
N LEU A 876 -48.93 5.72 53.78
CA LEU A 876 -48.30 6.65 54.72
C LEU A 876 -49.30 6.97 55.85
N ASP A 877 -48.92 6.97 57.13
CA ASP A 877 -49.83 7.20 58.28
C ASP A 877 -50.37 8.64 58.29
N LEU A 878 -51.43 8.90 57.51
CA LEU A 878 -52.13 10.18 57.43
C LEU A 878 -53.32 10.14 58.38
N ARG A 879 -53.10 10.66 59.58
CA ARG A 879 -54.16 10.87 60.58
C ARG A 879 -54.66 12.30 60.51
N LEU A 880 -55.96 12.46 60.43
CA LEU A 880 -56.65 13.74 60.41
C LEU A 880 -57.47 13.89 61.69
N ASP A 881 -57.37 15.04 62.33
CA ASP A 881 -58.35 15.45 63.33
C ASP A 881 -59.54 16.09 62.61
N LEU A 882 -60.67 15.41 62.63
CA LEU A 882 -61.93 15.83 62.03
C LEU A 882 -62.85 16.55 63.03
N ASN A 883 -62.53 16.56 64.33
CA ASN A 883 -63.34 17.24 65.34
C ASN A 883 -63.37 18.75 65.12
N ASP A 884 -62.22 19.32 64.73
CA ASP A 884 -62.08 20.73 64.37
C ASP A 884 -62.84 21.14 63.09
N LEU A 885 -63.35 20.16 62.32
CA LEU A 885 -64.18 20.41 61.15
C LEU A 885 -65.66 20.14 61.43
N LEU A 886 -65.99 19.05 62.13
CA LEU A 886 -67.37 18.60 62.33
C LEU A 886 -68.13 19.44 63.37
N PHE A 887 -67.57 19.64 64.56
CA PHE A 887 -68.28 20.30 65.66
C PHE A 887 -68.61 21.77 65.38
N PRO A 888 -67.70 22.59 64.82
CA PRO A 888 -68.05 23.96 64.43
C PRO A 888 -69.22 24.00 63.44
N TYR A 889 -69.27 23.05 62.49
CA TYR A 889 -70.37 22.95 61.53
C TYR A 889 -71.70 22.57 62.21
N LEU A 890 -71.70 21.63 63.16
CA LEU A 890 -72.92 21.26 63.89
C LEU A 890 -73.45 22.41 64.76
N VAL A 891 -72.55 23.18 65.38
CA VAL A 891 -72.91 24.38 66.17
C VAL A 891 -73.50 25.47 65.28
N GLU A 892 -72.89 25.73 64.12
CA GLU A 892 -73.40 26.71 63.13
C GLU A 892 -74.79 26.32 62.61
N ASN A 893 -75.09 25.02 62.51
CA ASN A 893 -76.35 24.48 62.00
C ASN A 893 -77.35 24.03 63.09
N LYS A 894 -77.14 24.41 64.36
CA LYS A 894 -77.97 23.96 65.51
C LYS A 894 -79.47 24.21 65.36
N THR A 895 -79.87 25.29 64.70
CA THR A 895 -81.29 25.59 64.44
C THR A 895 -81.95 24.53 63.57
N GLY A 896 -81.27 24.08 62.51
CA GLY A 896 -81.80 23.02 61.63
C GLY A 896 -81.87 21.67 62.35
N LEU A 897 -80.94 21.39 63.26
CA LEU A 897 -80.94 20.17 64.06
C LEU A 897 -82.12 20.11 65.04
N ILE A 898 -82.44 21.24 65.69
CA ILE A 898 -83.59 21.35 66.60
C ILE A 898 -84.90 21.11 65.84
N GLU A 899 -85.08 21.75 64.68
CA GLU A 899 -86.28 21.58 63.86
C GLU A 899 -86.43 20.14 63.34
N ALA A 900 -85.32 19.50 62.95
CA ALA A 900 -85.34 18.08 62.60
C ALA A 900 -85.74 17.18 63.79
N ALA A 901 -85.24 17.48 64.99
CA ALA A 901 -85.59 16.74 66.20
C ALA A 901 -87.07 16.90 66.59
N LYS A 902 -87.62 18.11 66.46
CA LYS A 902 -89.07 18.37 66.64
C LYS A 902 -89.90 17.56 65.65
N GLY A 903 -89.52 17.60 64.36
CA GLY A 903 -90.18 16.82 63.31
C GLY A 903 -90.22 15.32 63.62
N LEU A 904 -89.08 14.74 64.02
CA LEU A 904 -88.99 13.33 64.40
C LEU A 904 -89.85 12.99 65.64
N LEU A 905 -89.94 13.89 66.61
CA LEU A 905 -90.79 13.70 67.78
C LEU A 905 -92.27 13.65 67.39
N TYR A 906 -92.71 14.53 66.49
CA TYR A 906 -94.08 14.51 65.96
C TYR A 906 -94.37 13.25 65.14
N GLU A 907 -93.43 12.77 64.35
CA GLU A 907 -93.59 11.50 63.60
C GLU A 907 -93.83 10.27 64.51
N GLN A 908 -93.46 10.34 65.79
CA GLN A 908 -93.69 9.26 66.76
C GLN A 908 -95.06 9.29 67.42
N GLU A 909 -95.93 10.28 67.15
CA GLU A 909 -97.26 10.42 67.78
C GLU A 909 -98.06 9.10 67.72
N GLU A 910 -98.28 8.54 66.52
CA GLU A 910 -99.07 7.31 66.34
C GLU A 910 -98.43 6.08 66.98
N ASN A 911 -97.09 5.99 66.97
CA ASN A 911 -96.37 4.89 67.61
C ASN A 911 -96.52 4.95 69.15
N ILE A 912 -96.43 6.15 69.71
CA ILE A 912 -96.61 6.39 71.14
C ILE A 912 -98.06 6.09 71.55
N LEU A 913 -99.05 6.57 70.79
CA LEU A 913 -100.46 6.27 71.03
C LEU A 913 -100.75 4.76 71.00
N GLN A 914 -100.20 4.03 70.03
CA GLN A 914 -100.35 2.57 69.96
C GLN A 914 -99.70 1.86 71.16
N LYS A 915 -98.49 2.28 71.57
CA LYS A 915 -97.84 1.72 72.76
C LYS A 915 -98.61 2.01 74.04
N LEU A 916 -99.20 3.20 74.17
CA LEU A 916 -100.05 3.55 75.31
C LEU A 916 -101.29 2.67 75.37
N LYS A 917 -101.94 2.39 74.24
CA LYS A 917 -103.06 1.43 74.17
C LYS A 917 -102.65 0.02 74.55
N PHE A 918 -101.50 -0.45 74.06
CA PHE A 918 -100.97 -1.77 74.44
C PHE A 918 -100.64 -1.85 75.94
N LYS A 919 -100.03 -0.79 76.51
CA LYS A 919 -99.74 -0.71 77.94
C LYS A 919 -101.03 -0.64 78.76
N LYS A 920 -102.06 0.06 78.28
CA LYS A 920 -103.41 0.06 78.85
C LYS A 920 -103.98 -1.35 78.89
N ASP A 921 -103.88 -2.13 77.81
CA ASP A 921 -104.35 -3.53 77.79
C ASP A 921 -103.59 -4.39 78.81
N GLU A 922 -102.27 -4.23 78.91
CA GLU A 922 -101.43 -4.92 79.89
C GLU A 922 -101.83 -4.57 81.35
N LEU A 923 -102.02 -3.28 81.63
CA LEU A 923 -102.44 -2.79 82.94
C LEU A 923 -103.85 -3.26 83.31
N ILE A 924 -104.77 -3.33 82.34
CA ILE A 924 -106.12 -3.86 82.53
C ILE A 924 -106.07 -5.34 82.92
N GLU A 925 -105.24 -6.16 82.25
CA GLU A 925 -105.06 -7.57 82.60
C GLU A 925 -104.44 -7.75 84.00
N LEU A 926 -103.47 -6.91 84.35
CA LEU A 926 -102.90 -6.88 85.69
C LEU A 926 -103.94 -6.52 86.76
N GLU A 927 -104.80 -5.54 86.50
CA GLU A 927 -105.83 -5.09 87.46
C GLU A 927 -106.97 -6.11 87.63
N LYS A 928 -107.33 -6.88 86.59
CA LYS A 928 -108.26 -8.03 86.70
C LYS A 928 -107.74 -9.11 87.66
N SER A 929 -106.43 -9.24 87.79
CA SER A 929 -105.79 -10.30 88.59
C SER A 929 -105.74 -10.00 90.10
N LYS A 930 -105.83 -8.72 90.52
CA LYS A 930 -105.76 -8.32 91.94
C LYS A 930 -107.02 -8.69 92.73
N GLU A 931 -106.84 -9.25 93.94
CA GLU A 931 -107.95 -9.47 94.89
C GLU A 931 -108.50 -8.13 95.40
N GLY A 932 -109.78 -7.84 95.12
CA GLY A 932 -110.41 -6.56 95.43
C GLY A 932 -110.30 -5.49 94.33
N GLY A 933 -109.70 -5.82 93.17
CA GLY A 933 -109.51 -4.89 92.05
C GLY A 933 -110.83 -4.37 91.45
N LEU A 934 -110.80 -3.12 90.97
CA LEU A 934 -111.96 -2.34 90.47
C LEU A 934 -112.82 -3.06 89.41
N LEU A 935 -112.24 -4.02 88.69
CA LEU A 935 -112.87 -4.70 87.55
C LEU A 935 -113.33 -6.15 87.84
N LYS A 936 -113.14 -6.69 89.05
CA LYS A 936 -113.34 -8.12 89.33
C LYS A 936 -114.80 -8.54 89.60
N ASN A 937 -115.69 -7.62 89.98
CA ASN A 937 -117.07 -7.95 90.41
C ASN A 937 -118.22 -7.18 89.70
N THR A 938 -117.96 -6.57 88.54
CA THR A 938 -118.97 -5.78 87.78
C THR A 938 -119.41 -6.51 86.50
N ILE A 939 -120.54 -7.23 86.56
CA ILE A 939 -121.04 -8.11 85.48
C ILE A 939 -121.70 -7.34 84.32
N ILE A 940 -121.96 -6.03 84.45
CA ILE A 940 -122.47 -5.18 83.34
C ILE A 940 -121.79 -3.80 83.38
N SER A 941 -120.55 -3.70 82.89
CA SER A 941 -119.93 -2.44 82.38
C SER A 941 -118.46 -2.54 81.94
N GLY A 942 -117.74 -3.66 82.13
CA GLY A 942 -116.33 -3.77 81.73
C GLY A 942 -116.06 -3.53 80.23
N ALA A 943 -116.83 -4.13 79.32
CA ALA A 943 -116.59 -4.01 77.88
C ALA A 943 -116.88 -2.60 77.30
N ILE A 944 -117.85 -1.87 77.85
CA ILE A 944 -118.20 -0.51 77.40
C ILE A 944 -117.19 0.51 77.94
N LEU A 945 -116.72 0.33 79.17
CA LEU A 945 -115.63 1.11 79.77
C LEU A 945 -114.31 0.91 79.00
N MET A 946 -114.01 -0.33 78.61
CA MET A 946 -112.80 -0.69 77.86
C MET A 946 -112.76 -0.11 76.45
N ALA A 947 -113.89 -0.12 75.72
CA ALA A 947 -113.97 0.46 74.37
C ALA A 947 -113.87 2.00 74.39
N ASP A 948 -114.32 2.66 75.45
CA ASP A 948 -114.20 4.12 75.60
C ASP A 948 -112.78 4.57 75.99
N LEU A 949 -112.00 3.70 76.64
CA LEU A 949 -110.66 4.03 77.14
C LEU A 949 -109.62 4.14 76.01
N ASP A 950 -109.75 3.35 74.94
CA ASP A 950 -108.90 3.52 73.75
C ASP A 950 -109.17 4.86 73.06
N GLY A 951 -110.45 5.21 72.91
CA GLY A 951 -110.84 6.52 72.38
C GLY A 951 -110.42 7.68 73.29
N PHE A 952 -110.38 7.46 74.61
CA PHE A 952 -109.90 8.44 75.58
C PHE A 952 -108.38 8.64 75.47
N ILE A 953 -107.59 7.56 75.41
CA ILE A 953 -106.14 7.63 75.24
C ILE A 953 -105.78 8.30 73.91
N ASP A 954 -106.49 7.97 72.83
CA ASP A 954 -106.30 8.65 71.54
C ASP A 954 -106.57 10.14 71.63
N SER A 955 -107.69 10.53 72.24
CA SER A 955 -108.09 11.95 72.29
C SER A 955 -107.15 12.76 73.19
N VAL A 956 -106.79 12.22 74.36
CA VAL A 956 -105.82 12.85 75.27
C VAL A 956 -104.44 12.93 74.62
N GLY A 957 -103.93 11.83 74.07
CA GLY A 957 -102.59 11.81 73.49
C GLY A 957 -102.49 12.69 72.24
N ARG A 958 -103.51 12.69 71.36
CA ARG A 958 -103.56 13.63 70.22
C ARG A 958 -103.65 15.07 70.68
N LYS A 959 -104.38 15.37 71.76
CA LYS A 959 -104.43 16.73 72.32
C LYS A 959 -103.07 17.16 72.86
N ILE A 960 -102.34 16.26 73.53
CA ILE A 960 -100.95 16.51 73.95
C ILE A 960 -100.08 16.81 72.72
N PHE A 961 -100.08 15.96 71.69
CA PHE A 961 -99.20 16.12 70.52
C PHE A 961 -99.56 17.29 69.59
N ASN A 962 -100.85 17.62 69.45
CA ASN A 962 -101.31 18.63 68.48
C ASN A 962 -101.53 20.02 69.10
N GLN A 963 -101.64 20.14 70.43
CA GLN A 963 -101.94 21.40 71.09
C GLN A 963 -100.87 21.78 72.12
N PHE A 964 -100.64 20.94 73.15
CA PHE A 964 -99.78 21.33 74.27
C PHE A 964 -98.28 21.14 74.01
N LEU A 965 -97.89 20.05 73.34
CA LEU A 965 -96.49 19.77 73.00
C LEU A 965 -95.91 20.82 72.02
N PRO A 966 -96.63 21.26 70.97
CA PRO A 966 -96.17 22.36 70.13
C PRO A 966 -95.98 23.68 70.90
N GLU A 967 -96.93 24.04 71.76
CA GLU A 967 -96.84 25.24 72.60
C GLU A 967 -95.61 25.19 73.52
N PHE A 968 -95.38 24.05 74.17
CA PHE A 968 -94.21 23.83 75.02
C PHE A 968 -92.89 23.91 74.26
N LEU A 969 -92.79 23.26 73.09
CA LEU A 969 -91.56 23.24 72.30
C LEU A 969 -91.25 24.59 71.62
N GLU A 970 -92.26 25.42 71.38
CA GLU A 970 -92.08 26.78 70.89
C GLU A 970 -91.60 27.72 72.02
N ASP A 971 -92.19 27.62 73.21
CA ASP A 971 -91.76 28.39 74.39
C ASP A 971 -90.31 28.07 74.80
N LYS A 972 -89.94 26.79 74.77
CA LYS A 972 -88.59 26.31 75.15
C LYS A 972 -87.57 26.28 74.02
N ASP A 973 -87.88 26.80 72.82
CA ASP A 973 -87.02 26.70 71.64
C ASP A 973 -85.60 27.26 71.84
N GLN A 974 -85.49 28.44 72.47
CA GLN A 974 -84.19 29.08 72.75
C GLN A 974 -83.39 28.31 73.81
N GLU A 975 -84.09 27.77 74.82
CA GLU A 975 -83.49 26.95 75.85
C GLU A 975 -82.94 25.65 75.26
N LEU A 976 -83.73 24.95 74.43
CA LEU A 976 -83.31 23.75 73.70
C LEU A 976 -82.08 24.00 72.82
N LYS A 977 -82.03 25.14 72.10
CA LYS A 977 -80.87 25.55 71.30
C LYS A 977 -79.62 25.75 72.14
N SER A 978 -79.76 26.37 73.31
CA SER A 978 -78.65 26.56 74.25
C SER A 978 -78.18 25.23 74.85
N TYR A 979 -79.09 24.32 75.18
CA TYR A 979 -78.76 22.97 75.66
C TYR A 979 -78.01 22.17 74.58
N LEU A 980 -78.48 22.21 73.34
CA LEU A 980 -77.82 21.53 72.22
C LEU A 980 -76.42 22.07 71.96
N GLU A 981 -76.23 23.39 71.94
CA GLU A 981 -74.91 24.00 71.74
C GLU A 981 -73.94 23.67 72.86
N LYS A 982 -74.38 23.75 74.12
CA LYS A 982 -73.57 23.34 75.27
C LYS A 982 -73.18 21.87 75.18
N HIS A 983 -74.13 21.00 74.83
CA HIS A 983 -73.89 19.57 74.67
C HIS A 983 -72.89 19.27 73.55
N LEU A 984 -73.03 19.93 72.38
CA LEU A 984 -72.10 19.78 71.27
C LEU A 984 -70.68 20.25 71.61
N ASN A 985 -70.55 21.31 72.41
CA ASN A 985 -69.24 21.78 72.88
C ASN A 985 -68.63 20.81 73.92
N ASN A 986 -69.42 20.27 74.84
CA ASN A 986 -68.95 19.25 75.79
C ASN A 986 -68.47 17.99 75.04
N LEU A 987 -69.23 17.52 74.06
CA LEU A 987 -68.86 16.38 73.20
C LEU A 987 -67.56 16.62 72.41
N ARG A 988 -67.26 17.87 72.06
CA ARG A 988 -66.01 18.24 71.37
C ARG A 988 -64.79 18.10 72.29
N GLU A 989 -64.92 18.47 73.57
CA GLU A 989 -63.82 18.39 74.55
C GLU A 989 -63.45 16.95 74.94
N GLU A 990 -64.36 15.99 74.72
CA GLU A 990 -64.11 14.57 74.99
C GLU A 990 -63.33 13.84 73.90
N GLU A 991 -62.99 14.52 72.79
CA GLU A 991 -62.18 13.99 71.70
C GLU A 991 -62.66 12.62 71.16
N LEU A 992 -63.84 12.60 70.52
CA LEU A 992 -64.38 11.40 69.86
C LEU A 992 -63.30 10.66 69.05
N ALA A 993 -63.01 9.42 69.44
CA ALA A 993 -61.76 8.75 69.09
C ALA A 993 -61.66 8.43 67.60
N SER A 994 -62.80 8.15 66.94
CA SER A 994 -62.84 7.90 65.49
C SER A 994 -62.60 9.16 64.66
N LEU A 995 -62.83 10.34 65.23
CA LEU A 995 -62.73 11.63 64.55
C LEU A 995 -61.45 12.39 64.90
N SER A 996 -60.97 12.34 66.14
CA SER A 996 -59.72 13.01 66.57
C SER A 996 -58.46 12.43 65.92
N SER A 997 -58.51 11.14 65.55
CA SER A 997 -57.40 10.40 64.96
C SER A 997 -57.80 9.63 63.70
N PHE A 998 -58.69 10.21 62.89
CA PHE A 998 -59.23 9.59 61.70
C PHE A 998 -58.11 9.12 60.77
N ASN A 999 -58.00 7.79 60.62
CA ASN A 999 -57.00 7.17 59.76
C ASN A 999 -57.48 7.21 58.31
N PHE A 1000 -57.25 8.36 57.66
CA PHE A 1000 -57.63 8.58 56.26
C PHE A 1000 -57.00 7.56 55.34
N SER A 1001 -55.75 7.19 55.61
CA SER A 1001 -54.98 6.19 54.87
C SER A 1001 -55.68 4.84 54.81
N ALA A 1002 -56.13 4.31 55.95
CA ALA A 1002 -56.82 3.03 56.02
C ALA A 1002 -58.18 3.07 55.31
N SER A 1003 -58.90 4.19 55.38
CA SER A 1003 -60.17 4.38 54.66
C SER A 1003 -59.98 4.51 53.16
N ALA A 1004 -58.97 5.26 52.71
CA ALA A 1004 -58.64 5.42 51.30
C ALA A 1004 -58.16 4.09 50.69
N GLU A 1005 -57.29 3.36 51.40
CA GLU A 1005 -56.83 2.03 50.99
C GLU A 1005 -58.01 1.05 50.84
N TYR A 1006 -58.92 1.02 51.81
CA TYR A 1006 -60.13 0.20 51.75
C TYR A 1006 -61.03 0.56 50.57
N PHE A 1007 -61.28 1.85 50.35
CA PHE A 1007 -62.14 2.32 49.26
C PHE A 1007 -61.54 2.02 47.89
N PHE A 1008 -60.28 2.36 47.66
CA PHE A 1008 -59.62 2.17 46.36
C PHE A 1008 -59.32 0.70 46.05
N ALA A 1009 -59.37 -0.19 47.04
CA ALA A 1009 -59.34 -1.64 46.84
C ALA A 1009 -60.68 -2.22 46.33
N SER A 1010 -61.76 -1.45 46.32
CA SER A 1010 -63.08 -1.87 45.80
C SER A 1010 -63.27 -1.51 44.33
N ASP A 1011 -64.10 -2.25 43.59
CA ASP A 1011 -64.42 -1.97 42.18
C ASP A 1011 -64.97 -0.55 41.96
N LYS A 1012 -65.73 -0.03 42.93
CA LYS A 1012 -66.28 1.33 42.89
C LYS A 1012 -65.21 2.39 43.07
N GLY A 1013 -64.31 2.22 44.04
CA GLY A 1013 -63.20 3.14 44.25
C GLY A 1013 -62.18 3.06 43.12
N GLU A 1014 -62.01 1.87 42.55
CA GLU A 1014 -61.20 1.63 41.36
C GLU A 1014 -61.73 2.41 40.14
N LYS A 1015 -63.05 2.37 39.91
CA LYS A 1015 -63.71 3.15 38.86
C LYS A 1015 -63.56 4.66 39.10
N PHE A 1016 -63.88 5.12 40.31
CA PHE A 1016 -63.75 6.52 40.71
C PHE A 1016 -62.33 7.05 40.49
N LEU A 1017 -61.30 6.25 40.79
CA LEU A 1017 -59.91 6.63 40.57
C LEU A 1017 -59.56 6.76 39.07
N ASN A 1018 -60.09 5.89 38.20
CA ASN A 1018 -59.87 5.99 36.76
C ASN A 1018 -60.49 7.28 36.20
N ASP A 1019 -61.73 7.57 36.59
CA ASP A 1019 -62.45 8.76 36.14
C ASP A 1019 -61.72 10.02 36.63
N LEU A 1020 -61.23 10.01 37.88
CA LEU A 1020 -60.43 11.10 38.42
C LEU A 1020 -59.08 11.30 37.72
N ILE A 1021 -58.32 10.23 37.43
CA ILE A 1021 -57.04 10.33 36.71
C ILE A 1021 -57.28 10.90 35.31
N PHE A 1022 -58.33 10.44 34.63
CA PHE A 1022 -58.69 10.91 33.29
C PHE A 1022 -59.08 12.40 33.29
N LEU A 1023 -59.87 12.85 34.27
CA LEU A 1023 -60.23 14.26 34.44
C LEU A 1023 -59.03 15.18 34.71
N ASN A 1024 -57.91 14.63 35.19
CA ASN A 1024 -56.72 15.37 35.61
C ASN A 1024 -55.51 15.17 34.69
N GLU A 1025 -55.73 14.70 33.46
CA GLU A 1025 -54.66 14.40 32.51
C GLU A 1025 -53.70 15.59 32.31
N THR A 1026 -54.25 16.78 32.08
CA THR A 1026 -53.46 18.00 31.83
C THR A 1026 -52.66 18.43 33.06
N GLU A 1027 -53.26 18.29 34.25
CA GLU A 1027 -52.62 18.56 35.53
C GLU A 1027 -51.48 17.57 35.80
N ILE A 1028 -51.67 16.28 35.49
CA ILE A 1028 -50.67 15.22 35.63
C ILE A 1028 -49.49 15.46 34.68
N GLU A 1029 -49.75 15.84 33.42
CA GLU A 1029 -48.70 16.16 32.46
C GLU A 1029 -47.87 17.37 32.93
N LYS A 1030 -48.52 18.44 33.40
CA LYS A 1030 -47.83 19.62 33.96
C LYS A 1030 -47.00 19.27 35.20
N LEU A 1031 -47.48 18.36 36.05
CA LEU A 1031 -46.70 17.85 37.19
C LEU A 1031 -45.48 17.06 36.72
N ALA A 1032 -45.64 16.10 35.80
CA ALA A 1032 -44.53 15.31 35.25
C ALA A 1032 -43.47 16.20 34.57
N GLN A 1033 -43.91 17.21 33.82
CA GLN A 1033 -43.02 18.16 33.15
C GLN A 1033 -42.15 18.97 34.11
N ASN A 1034 -42.71 19.39 35.24
CA ASN A 1034 -42.05 20.25 36.22
C ASN A 1034 -41.29 19.47 37.29
N LEU A 1035 -41.70 18.24 37.61
CA LEU A 1035 -41.12 17.41 38.67
C LEU A 1035 -40.03 16.45 38.18
N LEU A 1036 -40.16 15.83 37.00
CA LEU A 1036 -39.24 14.78 36.54
C LEU A 1036 -38.04 15.30 35.74
N LYS A 1037 -36.90 14.60 35.84
CA LYS A 1037 -35.70 14.87 35.02
C LYS A 1037 -35.94 14.60 33.54
N ALA A 1038 -35.26 15.38 32.70
CA ALA A 1038 -35.26 15.26 31.24
C ALA A 1038 -33.83 15.12 30.71
N GLU A 1039 -33.08 14.17 31.27
CA GLU A 1039 -31.69 13.89 30.88
C GLU A 1039 -31.64 12.65 29.98
N ASN A 1040 -30.73 12.64 29.00
CA ASN A 1040 -30.45 11.44 28.18
C ASN A 1040 -29.58 10.40 28.91
N LYS A 1041 -29.49 10.49 30.24
CA LYS A 1041 -28.78 9.54 31.07
C LYS A 1041 -29.61 8.25 31.19
N GLU A 1042 -28.96 7.10 31.00
CA GLU A 1042 -29.61 5.79 31.13
C GLU A 1042 -30.18 5.61 32.54
N LEU A 1043 -31.49 5.37 32.60
CA LEU A 1043 -32.25 5.05 33.81
C LEU A 1043 -32.43 3.52 33.94
N PHE A 1044 -32.65 2.83 32.83
CA PHE A 1044 -32.78 1.37 32.77
C PHE A 1044 -32.07 0.79 31.54
N ASN A 1045 -31.49 -0.42 31.66
CA ASN A 1045 -30.98 -1.20 30.52
C ASN A 1045 -31.62 -2.59 30.51
N PHE A 1046 -32.57 -2.87 29.63
CA PHE A 1046 -33.32 -4.12 29.62
C PHE A 1046 -32.65 -5.16 28.76
N ASN A 1047 -32.19 -6.26 29.37
CA ASN A 1047 -31.66 -7.39 28.63
C ASN A 1047 -32.79 -8.38 28.36
N PHE A 1048 -33.13 -8.60 27.10
CA PHE A 1048 -34.08 -9.62 26.69
C PHE A 1048 -33.43 -10.60 25.71
N GLU A 1049 -33.84 -11.86 25.77
CA GLU A 1049 -33.28 -12.91 24.94
C GLU A 1049 -34.34 -13.38 23.95
N VAL A 1050 -34.05 -13.26 22.67
CA VAL A 1050 -34.89 -13.81 21.61
C VAL A 1050 -34.43 -15.23 21.34
N ASN A 1051 -35.26 -16.22 21.70
CA ASN A 1051 -34.95 -17.61 21.45
C ASN A 1051 -35.20 -17.97 19.98
N LYS A 1052 -34.19 -18.57 19.33
CA LYS A 1052 -34.26 -19.02 17.93
C LYS A 1052 -35.49 -19.89 17.64
N LEU A 1053 -35.74 -20.94 18.44
CA LEU A 1053 -36.84 -21.87 18.24
C LEU A 1053 -38.19 -21.16 18.37
N GLU A 1054 -38.31 -20.22 19.31
CA GLU A 1054 -39.54 -19.45 19.50
C GLU A 1054 -39.75 -18.41 18.40
N LEU A 1055 -38.68 -17.81 17.87
CA LEU A 1055 -38.75 -16.91 16.71
C LEU A 1055 -39.17 -17.64 15.43
N GLU A 1056 -38.65 -18.84 15.20
CA GLU A 1056 -39.09 -19.67 14.08
C GLU A 1056 -40.55 -20.09 14.20
N LYS A 1057 -40.98 -20.49 15.40
CA LYS A 1057 -42.39 -20.81 15.68
C LYS A 1057 -43.27 -19.59 15.50
N PHE A 1058 -42.83 -18.42 15.97
CA PHE A 1058 -43.54 -17.16 15.80
C PHE A 1058 -43.74 -16.84 14.31
N ILE A 1059 -42.66 -16.86 13.51
CA ILE A 1059 -42.74 -16.60 12.07
C ILE A 1059 -43.57 -17.68 11.34
N LYS A 1060 -43.45 -18.95 11.75
CA LYS A 1060 -44.22 -20.06 11.17
C LYS A 1060 -45.72 -19.98 11.47
N ASN A 1061 -46.11 -19.57 12.67
CA ASN A 1061 -47.49 -19.66 13.12
C ASN A 1061 -48.27 -18.37 12.86
N GLN A 1062 -47.62 -17.20 12.87
CA GLN A 1062 -48.28 -15.90 12.78
C GLN A 1062 -48.37 -15.34 11.36
N PHE A 1063 -47.56 -15.85 10.42
CA PHE A 1063 -47.55 -15.37 9.03
C PHE A 1063 -48.08 -16.45 8.06
N SER A 1064 -48.92 -16.04 7.11
CA SER A 1064 -49.40 -16.85 6.00
C SER A 1064 -48.26 -17.25 5.04
N LEU A 1065 -48.50 -18.24 4.18
CA LEU A 1065 -47.51 -18.66 3.18
C LEU A 1065 -47.16 -17.52 2.20
N GLU A 1066 -48.15 -16.73 1.77
CA GLU A 1066 -47.92 -15.55 0.92
C GLU A 1066 -47.11 -14.47 1.64
N GLN A 1067 -47.42 -14.21 2.92
CA GLN A 1067 -46.66 -13.24 3.72
C GLN A 1067 -45.21 -13.69 3.91
N LYS A 1068 -44.98 -14.97 4.17
CA LYS A 1068 -43.63 -15.56 4.25
C LYS A 1068 -42.88 -15.43 2.94
N LEU A 1069 -43.55 -15.73 1.81
CA LEU A 1069 -42.95 -15.59 0.49
C LEU A 1069 -42.63 -14.13 0.17
N LYS A 1070 -43.50 -13.19 0.54
CA LYS A 1070 -43.28 -11.75 0.38
C LYS A 1070 -42.07 -11.29 1.20
N LEU A 1071 -42.02 -11.61 2.49
CA LEU A 1071 -40.87 -11.30 3.36
C LEU A 1071 -39.57 -11.91 2.82
N LEU A 1072 -39.61 -13.14 2.31
CA LEU A 1072 -38.46 -13.80 1.68
C LEU A 1072 -38.05 -13.13 0.36
N VAL A 1073 -39.00 -12.66 -0.43
CA VAL A 1073 -38.74 -11.91 -1.67
C VAL A 1073 -38.13 -10.55 -1.34
N ASP A 1074 -38.66 -9.83 -0.35
CA ASP A 1074 -38.15 -8.54 0.09
C ASP A 1074 -36.70 -8.68 0.61
N LEU A 1075 -36.41 -9.71 1.41
CA LEU A 1075 -35.03 -10.05 1.80
C LEU A 1075 -34.15 -10.41 0.59
N LYS A 1076 -34.63 -11.27 -0.31
CA LYS A 1076 -33.88 -11.68 -1.50
C LYS A 1076 -33.53 -10.48 -2.38
N ASN A 1077 -34.41 -9.48 -2.45
CA ASN A 1077 -34.20 -8.25 -3.20
C ASN A 1077 -33.14 -7.34 -2.55
N ILE A 1078 -33.12 -7.24 -1.22
CA ILE A 1078 -32.08 -6.50 -0.46
C ILE A 1078 -30.69 -7.10 -0.72
N PHE A 1079 -30.59 -8.43 -0.73
CA PHE A 1079 -29.32 -9.16 -0.95
C PHE A 1079 -29.13 -9.61 -2.41
N SER A 1080 -29.65 -8.86 -3.38
CA SER A 1080 -29.42 -9.14 -4.79
C SER A 1080 -27.96 -8.86 -5.20
N GLU A 1081 -27.49 -9.55 -6.23
CA GLU A 1081 -26.09 -9.50 -6.68
C GLU A 1081 -25.60 -8.08 -7.01
N GLN A 1082 -26.43 -7.27 -7.69
CA GLN A 1082 -26.12 -5.87 -7.98
C GLN A 1082 -25.95 -5.02 -6.71
N LYS A 1083 -26.76 -5.29 -5.67
CA LYS A 1083 -26.71 -4.55 -4.41
C LYS A 1083 -25.54 -4.98 -3.54
N ILE A 1084 -25.27 -6.29 -3.47
CA ILE A 1084 -24.05 -6.82 -2.85
C ILE A 1084 -22.80 -6.19 -3.48
N LYS A 1085 -22.76 -6.02 -4.81
CA LYS A 1085 -21.66 -5.32 -5.50
C LYS A 1085 -21.50 -3.86 -5.05
N LYS A 1086 -22.59 -3.10 -4.90
CA LYS A 1086 -22.55 -1.72 -4.40
C LYS A 1086 -22.03 -1.66 -2.96
N GLU A 1087 -22.48 -2.58 -2.12
CA GLU A 1087 -22.13 -2.62 -0.70
C GLU A 1087 -20.66 -3.01 -0.48
N ILE A 1088 -20.19 -4.00 -1.24
CA ILE A 1088 -18.77 -4.36 -1.29
C ILE A 1088 -17.95 -3.15 -1.77
N LYS A 1089 -18.40 -2.42 -2.80
CA LYS A 1089 -17.71 -1.21 -3.28
C LYS A 1089 -17.67 -0.09 -2.21
N TYR A 1090 -18.73 0.07 -1.43
CA TYR A 1090 -18.77 1.02 -0.31
C TYR A 1090 -17.78 0.63 0.81
N LEU A 1091 -17.68 -0.66 1.15
CA LEU A 1091 -16.73 -1.17 2.15
C LEU A 1091 -15.28 -1.11 1.67
N ILE A 1092 -15.04 -1.39 0.38
CA ILE A 1092 -13.74 -1.28 -0.31
C ILE A 1092 -13.18 0.15 -0.18
N ASN A 1093 -14.02 1.17 -0.36
CA ASN A 1093 -13.58 2.57 -0.36
C ASN A 1093 -13.31 3.17 1.05
N ASN A 1094 -13.60 2.45 2.15
CA ASN A 1094 -13.59 2.94 3.54
C ASN A 1094 -12.37 2.42 4.34
N GLU A 1095 -11.14 2.67 3.84
CA GLU A 1095 -9.82 2.32 4.43
C GLU A 1095 -9.46 0.82 4.53
N GLN A 1096 -10.41 -0.10 4.35
CA GLN A 1096 -10.17 -1.55 4.49
C GLN A 1096 -9.31 -2.14 3.36
N LEU A 1097 -9.30 -1.51 2.17
CA LEU A 1097 -8.49 -1.95 1.04
C LEU A 1097 -6.99 -1.80 1.27
N ALA A 1098 -6.56 -0.70 1.91
CA ALA A 1098 -5.15 -0.41 2.13
C ALA A 1098 -4.46 -1.51 2.96
N LYS A 1099 -5.20 -2.12 3.90
CA LYS A 1099 -4.70 -3.24 4.70
C LYS A 1099 -4.76 -4.57 3.95
N ALA A 1100 -5.76 -4.78 3.08
CA ALA A 1100 -5.76 -5.92 2.18
C ALA A 1100 -4.57 -5.87 1.20
N GLU A 1101 -4.22 -4.68 0.72
CA GLU A 1101 -3.00 -4.41 -0.06
C GLU A 1101 -1.74 -4.64 0.75
N GLU A 1102 -1.68 -4.23 2.02
CA GLU A 1102 -0.54 -4.52 2.91
C GLU A 1102 -0.34 -6.04 3.08
N ARG A 1103 -1.42 -6.79 3.29
CA ARG A 1103 -1.39 -8.26 3.43
C ARG A 1103 -1.03 -8.98 2.14
N TRP A 1104 -1.55 -8.51 1.01
CA TRP A 1104 -1.13 -8.97 -0.30
C TRP A 1104 0.34 -8.68 -0.54
N GLY A 1105 0.81 -7.48 -0.21
CA GLY A 1105 2.22 -7.12 -0.27
C GLY A 1105 3.10 -8.01 0.59
N ALA A 1106 2.66 -8.35 1.81
CA ALA A 1106 3.36 -9.29 2.68
C ALA A 1106 3.44 -10.70 2.09
N PHE A 1107 2.32 -11.22 1.55
CA PHE A 1107 2.30 -12.51 0.86
C PHE A 1107 3.17 -12.50 -0.40
N ALA A 1108 3.07 -11.46 -1.22
CA ALA A 1108 3.84 -11.32 -2.44
C ALA A 1108 5.34 -11.17 -2.14
N ALA A 1109 5.71 -10.56 -1.01
CA ALA A 1109 7.10 -10.48 -0.54
C ALA A 1109 7.66 -11.83 -0.07
N GLU A 1110 6.81 -12.71 0.50
CA GLU A 1110 7.16 -14.07 0.91
C GLU A 1110 7.07 -15.10 -0.23
N LEU A 1111 6.43 -14.73 -1.34
CA LEU A 1111 6.31 -15.59 -2.52
C LEU A 1111 7.70 -15.82 -3.11
N SER A 1112 8.16 -17.06 -3.11
CA SER A 1112 9.43 -17.46 -3.73
C SER A 1112 9.15 -18.53 -4.77
N LEU A 1113 8.99 -18.11 -6.03
CA LEU A 1113 8.80 -19.01 -7.18
C LEU A 1113 10.09 -19.19 -8.00
N ALA A 1114 11.16 -18.47 -7.64
CA ALA A 1114 12.46 -18.44 -8.33
C ALA A 1114 13.09 -19.82 -8.63
N ASN A 1115 12.73 -20.88 -7.89
CA ASN A 1115 13.29 -22.23 -8.06
C ASN A 1115 12.57 -23.10 -9.10
N LYS A 1116 11.46 -22.65 -9.71
CA LYS A 1116 10.71 -23.44 -10.68
C LYS A 1116 11.12 -23.09 -12.13
N ASN A 1117 11.14 -24.08 -13.02
CA ASN A 1117 11.52 -23.90 -14.42
C ASN A 1117 10.27 -23.75 -15.30
N TYR A 1118 9.87 -22.52 -15.61
CA TYR A 1118 8.70 -22.25 -16.46
C TYR A 1118 9.01 -22.24 -17.96
N ILE A 1119 10.27 -22.01 -18.32
CA ILE A 1119 10.70 -21.93 -19.71
C ILE A 1119 11.21 -23.29 -20.16
N SER A 1120 10.55 -23.83 -21.18
CA SER A 1120 10.97 -25.08 -21.80
C SER A 1120 12.31 -24.93 -22.55
N SER A 1121 13.04 -26.03 -22.71
CA SER A 1121 14.26 -26.04 -23.54
C SER A 1121 13.99 -25.64 -25.00
N GLN A 1122 12.78 -25.90 -25.50
CA GLN A 1122 12.34 -25.46 -26.84
C GLN A 1122 12.15 -23.94 -26.91
N ALA A 1123 11.56 -23.34 -25.89
CA ALA A 1123 11.42 -21.90 -25.76
C ALA A 1123 12.79 -21.19 -25.72
N ILE A 1124 13.75 -21.74 -24.98
CA ILE A 1124 15.12 -21.19 -24.91
C ILE A 1124 15.84 -21.35 -26.24
N ALA A 1125 15.63 -22.46 -26.95
CA ALA A 1125 16.16 -22.64 -28.31
C ALA A 1125 15.60 -21.58 -29.28
N LYS A 1126 14.31 -21.23 -29.18
CA LYS A 1126 13.73 -20.14 -29.99
C LYS A 1126 14.31 -18.77 -29.63
N ILE A 1127 14.38 -18.44 -28.35
CA ILE A 1127 14.96 -17.16 -27.88
C ILE A 1127 16.39 -17.00 -28.41
N THR A 1128 17.22 -18.04 -28.26
CA THR A 1128 18.61 -18.02 -28.71
C THR A 1128 18.75 -17.98 -30.24
N ASP A 1129 17.94 -18.74 -30.98
CA ASP A 1129 17.96 -18.72 -32.45
C ASP A 1129 17.47 -17.37 -33.00
N ASN A 1130 16.44 -16.76 -32.41
CA ASN A 1130 15.91 -15.45 -32.82
C ASN A 1130 16.88 -14.31 -32.45
N LEU A 1131 17.50 -14.34 -31.27
CA LEU A 1131 18.53 -13.38 -30.87
C LEU A 1131 19.78 -13.49 -31.76
N SER A 1132 20.23 -14.71 -32.05
CA SER A 1132 21.35 -14.96 -32.97
C SER A 1132 21.05 -14.41 -34.36
N SER A 1133 19.85 -14.70 -34.91
CA SER A 1133 19.42 -14.19 -36.22
C SER A 1133 19.33 -12.66 -36.26
N SER A 1134 18.89 -12.03 -35.17
CA SER A 1134 18.79 -10.56 -35.06
C SER A 1134 20.14 -9.86 -35.13
N LEU A 1135 21.22 -10.56 -34.77
CA LEU A 1135 22.61 -10.08 -34.89
C LEU A 1135 23.20 -10.29 -36.29
N GLU A 1136 22.43 -10.75 -37.28
CA GLU A 1136 22.96 -10.97 -38.62
C GLU A 1136 22.51 -9.91 -39.65
N LYS A 1137 21.28 -9.35 -39.61
CA LYS A 1137 20.73 -8.57 -40.75
C LYS A 1137 19.61 -7.52 -40.48
N ASP A 1138 19.62 -6.76 -39.38
CA ASP A 1138 18.59 -5.73 -39.14
C ASP A 1138 19.11 -4.40 -38.52
N ASP A 1139 18.24 -3.41 -38.28
CA ASP A 1139 18.58 -2.12 -37.65
C ASP A 1139 19.19 -2.29 -36.24
N PHE A 1140 18.76 -3.31 -35.50
CA PHE A 1140 19.37 -3.72 -34.22
C PHE A 1140 20.86 -4.01 -34.38
N TYR A 1141 21.26 -4.73 -35.44
CA TYR A 1141 22.67 -5.04 -35.71
C TYR A 1141 23.52 -3.79 -35.90
N ASN A 1142 23.01 -2.75 -36.58
CA ASN A 1142 23.76 -1.52 -36.82
C ASN A 1142 24.10 -0.79 -35.50
N ASN A 1143 23.15 -0.72 -34.57
CA ASN A 1143 23.35 -0.10 -33.26
C ASN A 1143 24.30 -0.95 -32.40
N VAL A 1144 24.09 -2.26 -32.36
CA VAL A 1144 24.95 -3.20 -31.64
C VAL A 1144 26.38 -3.18 -32.19
N HIS A 1145 26.56 -3.08 -33.50
CA HIS A 1145 27.86 -2.96 -34.15
C HIS A 1145 28.56 -1.65 -33.80
N ALA A 1146 27.85 -0.52 -33.74
CA ALA A 1146 28.43 0.75 -33.28
C ALA A 1146 28.93 0.64 -31.82
N GLU A 1147 28.10 0.13 -30.91
CA GLU A 1147 28.48 -0.10 -29.50
C GLU A 1147 29.67 -1.06 -29.36
N THR A 1148 29.71 -2.11 -30.21
CA THR A 1148 30.84 -3.06 -30.22
C THR A 1148 32.13 -2.39 -30.68
N LYS A 1149 32.07 -1.49 -31.68
CA LYS A 1149 33.25 -0.74 -32.13
C LYS A 1149 33.80 0.14 -31.02
N ASP A 1150 32.93 0.83 -30.29
CA ASP A 1150 33.33 1.68 -29.17
C ASP A 1150 33.99 0.86 -28.04
N LEU A 1151 33.41 -0.30 -27.70
CA LEU A 1151 34.00 -1.25 -26.74
C LEU A 1151 35.38 -1.74 -27.20
N VAL A 1152 35.55 -2.07 -28.48
CA VAL A 1152 36.82 -2.50 -29.06
C VAL A 1152 37.86 -1.40 -28.97
N VAL A 1153 37.53 -0.17 -29.38
CA VAL A 1153 38.46 0.97 -29.32
C VAL A 1153 38.85 1.29 -27.88
N ASP A 1154 37.89 1.27 -26.95
CA ASP A 1154 38.15 1.48 -25.53
C ASP A 1154 39.10 0.41 -24.96
N PHE A 1155 38.87 -0.86 -25.29
CA PHE A 1155 39.74 -1.94 -24.84
C PHE A 1155 41.15 -1.87 -25.46
N ILE A 1156 41.27 -1.51 -26.74
CA ILE A 1156 42.58 -1.30 -27.39
C ILE A 1156 43.34 -0.15 -26.72
N ASN A 1157 42.66 0.95 -26.36
CA ASN A 1157 43.28 2.06 -25.63
C ASN A 1157 43.75 1.64 -24.22
N TYR A 1158 43.04 0.73 -23.57
CA TYR A 1158 43.44 0.17 -22.29
C TYR A 1158 44.68 -0.73 -22.43
N LEU A 1159 44.68 -1.65 -23.39
CA LEU A 1159 45.83 -2.51 -23.67
C LEU A 1159 47.08 -1.72 -24.06
N GLU A 1160 46.94 -0.62 -24.80
CA GLU A 1160 48.07 0.27 -25.13
C GLU A 1160 48.81 0.77 -23.89
N LYS A 1161 48.07 1.05 -22.81
CA LYS A 1161 48.62 1.57 -21.55
C LYS A 1161 49.10 0.47 -20.62
N GLU A 1162 48.32 -0.60 -20.47
CA GLU A 1162 48.49 -1.57 -19.38
C GLU A 1162 49.10 -2.91 -19.80
N MET A 1163 49.08 -3.26 -21.10
CA MET A 1163 49.62 -4.53 -21.57
C MET A 1163 51.13 -4.59 -21.36
N ASP A 1164 51.59 -5.71 -20.83
CA ASP A 1164 52.99 -5.92 -20.49
C ASP A 1164 53.90 -5.79 -21.74
N ARG A 1165 55.00 -5.05 -21.60
CA ARG A 1165 55.88 -4.73 -22.73
C ARG A 1165 56.67 -5.94 -23.21
N GLU A 1166 56.95 -6.93 -22.35
CA GLU A 1166 57.61 -8.18 -22.79
C GLU A 1166 56.67 -9.01 -23.68
N SER A 1167 55.39 -9.04 -23.33
CA SER A 1167 54.33 -9.66 -24.11
C SER A 1167 54.18 -9.01 -25.48
N LEU A 1168 54.10 -7.67 -25.54
CA LEU A 1168 54.04 -6.95 -26.81
C LEU A 1168 55.28 -7.18 -27.65
N ASN A 1169 56.47 -7.17 -27.03
CA ASN A 1169 57.71 -7.48 -27.71
C ASN A 1169 57.69 -8.90 -28.31
N TYR A 1170 57.17 -9.88 -27.58
CA TYR A 1170 57.06 -11.26 -28.03
C TYR A 1170 56.12 -11.44 -29.22
N LEU A 1171 54.89 -10.89 -29.17
CA LEU A 1171 53.96 -10.96 -30.30
C LEU A 1171 54.52 -10.27 -31.54
N LEU A 1172 55.18 -9.12 -31.33
CA LEU A 1172 55.79 -8.38 -32.41
C LEU A 1172 56.99 -9.14 -32.99
N GLU A 1173 57.80 -9.76 -32.15
CA GLU A 1173 58.92 -10.61 -32.59
C GLU A 1173 58.42 -11.78 -33.42
N LEU A 1174 57.37 -12.47 -32.95
CA LEU A 1174 56.73 -13.55 -33.69
C LEU A 1174 56.23 -13.06 -35.06
N PHE A 1175 55.54 -11.91 -35.11
CA PHE A 1175 55.04 -11.32 -36.34
C PHE A 1175 56.17 -10.91 -37.30
N LEU A 1176 57.23 -10.27 -36.78
CA LEU A 1176 58.41 -9.86 -37.56
C LEU A 1176 59.15 -11.08 -38.11
N GLN A 1177 59.36 -12.12 -37.30
CA GLN A 1177 60.02 -13.34 -37.74
C GLN A 1177 59.20 -14.09 -38.79
N SER A 1178 57.87 -14.13 -38.66
CA SER A 1178 56.98 -14.63 -39.72
C SER A 1178 57.07 -13.78 -40.99
N GLY A 1179 57.24 -12.46 -40.85
CA GLY A 1179 57.46 -11.54 -41.97
C GLY A 1179 58.78 -11.79 -42.68
N ILE A 1180 59.85 -12.01 -41.92
CA ILE A 1180 61.16 -12.39 -42.45
C ILE A 1180 61.07 -13.71 -43.22
N ASP A 1181 60.37 -14.73 -42.69
CA ASP A 1181 60.19 -16.00 -43.42
C ASP A 1181 59.48 -15.80 -44.76
N SER A 1182 58.43 -14.98 -44.76
CA SER A 1182 57.70 -14.67 -45.99
C SER A 1182 58.52 -13.84 -46.97
N LEU A 1183 59.32 -12.90 -46.46
CA LEU A 1183 60.27 -12.10 -47.24
C LEU A 1183 61.34 -12.98 -47.86
N ILE A 1184 61.93 -13.93 -47.14
CA ILE A 1184 62.96 -14.85 -47.66
C ILE A 1184 62.41 -15.63 -48.86
N VAL A 1185 61.22 -16.22 -48.72
CA VAL A 1185 60.58 -17.00 -49.80
C VAL A 1185 60.30 -16.15 -51.04
N ASN A 1186 59.99 -14.86 -50.87
CA ASN A 1186 59.66 -13.95 -51.96
C ASN A 1186 60.80 -12.97 -52.30
N SER A 1187 62.01 -13.16 -51.75
CA SER A 1187 63.08 -12.14 -51.76
C SER A 1187 63.65 -11.85 -53.15
N GLU A 1188 63.81 -12.89 -53.98
CA GLU A 1188 64.29 -12.75 -55.35
C GLU A 1188 63.33 -11.89 -56.19
N GLU A 1189 62.03 -12.19 -56.17
CA GLU A 1189 60.99 -11.41 -56.87
C GLU A 1189 60.90 -9.96 -56.35
N ILE A 1190 61.12 -9.75 -55.05
CA ILE A 1190 61.12 -8.41 -54.43
C ILE A 1190 62.33 -7.60 -54.89
N VAL A 1191 63.54 -8.17 -54.88
CA VAL A 1191 64.77 -7.46 -55.27
C VAL A 1191 64.82 -7.21 -56.78
N GLU A 1192 64.38 -8.15 -57.62
CA GLU A 1192 64.29 -7.96 -59.06
C GLU A 1192 63.33 -6.80 -59.42
N SER A 1193 62.23 -6.65 -58.68
CA SER A 1193 61.26 -5.58 -58.92
C SER A 1193 61.76 -4.16 -58.62
N LEU A 1194 62.94 -4.03 -57.99
CA LEU A 1194 63.60 -2.75 -57.73
C LEU A 1194 64.45 -2.25 -58.90
N GLU A 1195 64.65 -3.06 -59.94
CA GLU A 1195 65.42 -2.69 -61.15
C GLU A 1195 66.76 -2.00 -60.81
N LEU A 1196 67.54 -2.58 -59.88
CA LEU A 1196 68.67 -1.92 -59.23
C LEU A 1196 69.73 -1.39 -60.20
N LYS A 1197 69.90 -2.06 -61.35
CA LYS A 1197 70.80 -1.62 -62.42
C LYS A 1197 70.30 -0.35 -63.08
N GLU A 1198 69.02 -0.30 -63.46
CA GLU A 1198 68.38 0.86 -64.07
C GLU A 1198 68.33 2.03 -63.10
N LEU A 1199 68.00 1.78 -61.82
CA LEU A 1199 68.01 2.76 -60.74
C LEU A 1199 69.41 3.39 -60.58
N THR A 1200 70.42 2.55 -60.40
CA THR A 1200 71.81 3.00 -60.25
C THR A 1200 72.27 3.80 -61.48
N ALA A 1201 71.97 3.32 -62.68
CA ALA A 1201 72.33 4.01 -63.91
C ALA A 1201 71.59 5.35 -64.05
N ALA A 1202 70.34 5.46 -63.58
CA ALA A 1202 69.59 6.70 -63.57
C ALA A 1202 70.22 7.73 -62.62
N GLU A 1203 70.59 7.33 -61.40
CA GLU A 1203 71.22 8.24 -60.43
C GLU A 1203 72.58 8.76 -60.91
N ILE A 1204 73.44 7.88 -61.45
CA ILE A 1204 74.73 8.31 -62.01
C ILE A 1204 74.57 9.24 -63.23
N ARG A 1205 73.49 9.10 -64.03
CA ARG A 1205 73.20 10.02 -65.15
C ARG A 1205 72.69 11.38 -64.69
N LYS A 1206 72.07 11.47 -63.50
CA LYS A 1206 71.64 12.74 -62.89
C LYS A 1206 72.86 13.55 -62.42
N MET A 1207 73.93 12.87 -61.99
CA MET A 1207 75.15 13.53 -61.51
C MET A 1207 75.84 14.38 -62.59
N ASP A 1208 76.33 15.55 -62.19
CA ASP A 1208 77.17 16.38 -63.03
C ASP A 1208 78.61 15.83 -63.12
N PRO A 1209 79.43 16.26 -64.09
CA PRO A 1209 80.78 15.73 -64.24
C PRO A 1209 81.72 15.95 -63.03
N ALA A 1210 81.49 16.98 -62.22
CA ALA A 1210 82.28 17.25 -61.01
C ALA A 1210 81.83 16.34 -59.85
N GLU A 1211 80.53 16.09 -59.73
CA GLU A 1211 79.96 15.09 -58.82
C GLU A 1211 80.48 13.69 -59.16
N ILE A 1212 80.52 13.31 -60.45
CA ILE A 1212 81.09 12.02 -60.87
C ILE A 1212 82.58 11.92 -60.51
N GLU A 1213 83.36 13.00 -60.66
CA GLU A 1213 84.76 13.02 -60.23
C GLU A 1213 84.88 12.86 -58.71
N SER A 1214 84.04 13.54 -57.92
CA SER A 1214 83.99 13.41 -56.47
C SER A 1214 83.65 11.98 -56.04
N THR A 1215 82.59 11.41 -56.61
CA THR A 1215 82.16 10.02 -56.40
C THR A 1215 83.26 9.03 -56.76
N PHE A 1216 83.98 9.25 -57.87
CA PHE A 1216 85.09 8.36 -58.25
C PHE A 1216 86.29 8.50 -57.30
N ASN A 1217 86.62 9.73 -56.88
CA ASN A 1217 87.71 9.98 -55.96
C ASN A 1217 87.45 9.40 -54.55
N SER A 1218 86.20 9.34 -54.11
CA SER A 1218 85.88 8.85 -52.76
C SER A 1218 86.15 7.35 -52.57
N PHE A 1219 86.04 6.52 -53.62
CA PHE A 1219 86.37 5.08 -53.53
C PHE A 1219 87.65 4.67 -54.27
N ALA A 1220 88.09 5.43 -55.28
CA ALA A 1220 89.26 5.08 -56.11
C ALA A 1220 90.40 6.11 -56.07
N GLY A 1221 90.27 7.19 -55.30
CA GLY A 1221 91.28 8.25 -55.19
C GLY A 1221 92.65 7.76 -54.71
N HIS A 1222 92.68 6.75 -53.83
CA HIS A 1222 93.93 6.10 -53.41
C HIS A 1222 94.69 5.49 -54.61
N TYR A 1223 93.98 4.78 -55.50
CA TYR A 1223 94.57 4.19 -56.70
C TYR A 1223 95.09 5.25 -57.67
N PHE A 1224 94.40 6.39 -57.80
CA PHE A 1224 94.89 7.51 -58.60
C PHE A 1224 96.17 8.11 -58.07
N ASN A 1225 96.27 8.29 -56.75
CA ASN A 1225 97.49 8.81 -56.15
C ASN A 1225 98.68 7.86 -56.34
N GLN A 1226 98.44 6.54 -56.26
CA GLN A 1226 99.45 5.54 -56.58
C GLN A 1226 99.85 5.56 -58.07
N LEU A 1227 98.89 5.69 -58.99
CA LEU A 1227 99.16 5.83 -60.41
C LEU A 1227 100.02 7.08 -60.72
N LYS A 1228 99.75 8.21 -60.06
CA LYS A 1228 100.61 9.42 -60.15
C LYS A 1228 102.04 9.10 -59.76
N GLN A 1229 102.25 8.44 -58.61
CA GLN A 1229 103.58 8.06 -58.13
C GLN A 1229 104.32 7.11 -59.06
N TYR A 1230 103.62 6.15 -59.67
CA TYR A 1230 104.22 5.25 -60.67
C TYR A 1230 104.72 5.96 -61.94
N GLY A 1231 104.32 7.21 -62.19
CA GLY A 1231 104.91 8.02 -63.26
C GLY A 1231 106.42 8.23 -63.12
N TRP A 1232 106.96 8.19 -61.90
CA TRP A 1232 108.41 8.27 -61.65
C TRP A 1232 109.21 7.12 -62.28
N PHE A 1233 108.57 5.97 -62.56
CA PHE A 1233 109.21 4.86 -63.28
C PHE A 1233 109.62 5.24 -64.72
N GLY A 1234 109.13 6.36 -65.26
CA GLY A 1234 109.64 6.96 -66.50
C GLY A 1234 111.15 7.23 -66.47
N GLY A 1235 111.74 7.44 -65.28
CA GLY A 1235 113.19 7.57 -65.11
C GLY A 1235 113.97 6.30 -65.43
N ILE A 1236 113.40 5.11 -65.21
CA ILE A 1236 114.00 3.82 -65.59
C ILE A 1236 114.06 3.71 -67.11
N PHE A 1237 112.99 4.11 -67.80
CA PHE A 1237 112.96 4.14 -69.27
C PHE A 1237 113.91 5.21 -69.83
N GLY A 1238 114.02 6.37 -69.18
CA GLY A 1238 115.03 7.38 -69.51
C GLY A 1238 116.46 6.84 -69.40
N LEU A 1239 116.78 6.09 -68.34
CA LEU A 1239 118.07 5.40 -68.18
C LEU A 1239 118.29 4.33 -69.24
N LEU A 1240 117.29 3.51 -69.56
CA LEU A 1240 117.35 2.50 -70.61
C LEU A 1240 117.55 3.12 -72.00
N GLN A 1241 116.86 4.22 -72.28
CA GLN A 1241 117.01 4.98 -73.52
C GLN A 1241 118.41 5.58 -73.65
N LEU A 1242 118.97 6.11 -72.55
CA LEU A 1242 120.34 6.61 -72.51
C LEU A 1242 121.33 5.48 -72.73
N LEU A 1243 121.19 4.35 -72.02
CA LEU A 1243 122.02 3.14 -72.22
C LEU A 1243 121.97 2.66 -73.68
N LEU A 1244 120.79 2.58 -74.28
CA LEU A 1244 120.62 2.20 -75.68
C LEU A 1244 121.29 3.21 -76.63
N ARG A 1245 121.19 4.52 -76.34
CA ARG A 1245 121.82 5.58 -77.13
C ARG A 1245 123.35 5.53 -77.03
N THR A 1246 123.92 5.19 -75.87
CA THR A 1246 125.36 5.00 -75.67
C THR A 1246 125.90 3.71 -76.31
N PHE A 1247 125.04 2.73 -76.61
CA PHE A 1247 125.42 1.49 -77.31
C PHE A 1247 125.27 1.55 -78.83
N ILE A 1248 124.50 2.53 -79.36
CA ILE A 1248 124.09 2.62 -80.78
C ILE A 1248 124.75 3.83 -81.49
N LEU A 1249 125.39 4.75 -80.76
CA LEU A 1249 126.30 5.80 -81.24
C LEU A 1249 127.72 5.50 -80.76
#